data_AF-A0A4V6PBD1-F1
#
_entry.id   AF-A0A4V6PBD1-F1
#
_cell.length_a   1.000
_cell.length_b   1.000
_cell.length_c   1.000
_cell.angle_alpha   90.00
_cell.angle_beta   90.00
_cell.angle_gamma   90.00
#
_symmetry.space_group_name_H-M   'P 1'
#
loop_
_entity.id
_entity.type
_entity.pdbx_description
1 polymer ?
#
loop_
_entity_poly.entity_id
_entity_poly.type
_entity_poly.pdbx_seq_one_letter_code
_entity_poly.pdbx_strand_id
1 'polypeptide(L)'
;MDRPGHRSAADRRGGRPAAAAAGREPLRHDPGHGDQDRPLGAGGPYPGRARGPGHRGRPVAAGAGNRRPRRRGLVPPRGALPGPRRAVGRAAGRSDRRLDARRRRAYPAHRLPAGSPGRSSGRGRHGAARDRAVAGHRARGPPRDRVGRGRQRIARRGQRPARRRRGRRRPGASRAAGQDVGGGPADGTVRRVAGHGRVEPDRRAGLRRRGRGGGGGADRRRPAVSAVVGSGPLAAAATAALAARAARVSAVVVVGALDEVTDQPPGLGATVPVTHWRSLCFVGPRWSPGRRGCLLCLRVRAANGGYGPTPESRPATAFGGARGRGWPPWLPRVAAELATELATGNGADARVWVLDARTGTVDRQELLPDSTCPVCGDPGGDPLPVFDRPDTRYTKRDPAVLRTREIDGDVVDDYLRRGIGLFKEVADDLDGPLAASSVEQPVRWGRREPAIGRAETYRAARTVAVLEGLERYASLYRGGAPAPVRAAYADLGDDAVDPVTLGLHPPESYGRPGFPFAEYSPETVVDWLPGHSFARNGPVLVPERAVHWGPRHDGETTFAFETSNGCALGSSVEEAALHGLRELAERDSFLLTWYRRLRLPEVDLGDAPGLRPLLRKAELMTGCRFRAYLSTMEHGMPSFVLLAECPPGEGPSVVAGSGAHPDPEQALAGGLAELVGAVQYVSFHYAERRERALAMLADPDLVTGMTDHAALNCLPEARDRFGFLLDGAADPMPLAAVPATLRADSTDIRADFRTAVAGVLAGGLDVIVVDQTMPELRRHGLHCVKVVVPGLLPMTFGHRNRRTVGLPRLTGVLPYPSGADAEATATRLPHPFP
;
A
#
# COMPACT_ATOMS: atom_id res chain seq x y z
N MET A 1 15.57 -67.10 -0.93
CA MET A 1 15.44 -67.07 -2.40
C MET A 1 15.49 -65.65 -2.94
N ASP A 2 16.66 -65.05 -3.25
CA ASP A 2 17.99 -65.20 -2.66
C ASP A 2 18.93 -64.01 -2.99
N ARG A 3 19.94 -63.83 -2.15
CA ARG A 3 21.21 -63.08 -2.36
C ARG A 3 22.34 -64.15 -2.46
N PRO A 4 23.57 -63.90 -2.99
CA PRO A 4 24.39 -62.71 -2.69
C PRO A 4 25.43 -62.24 -3.76
N GLY A 5 26.24 -61.24 -3.37
CA GLY A 5 27.50 -60.81 -4.00
C GLY A 5 28.49 -60.23 -2.96
N HIS A 6 29.79 -60.10 -3.27
CA HIS A 6 30.93 -59.95 -2.32
C HIS A 6 32.08 -59.12 -2.94
N ARG A 7 33.10 -58.55 -2.26
CA ARG A 7 33.59 -58.37 -0.84
C ARG A 7 34.60 -57.18 -0.88
N SER A 8 35.15 -56.53 0.16
CA SER A 8 35.14 -56.52 1.65
C SER A 8 35.45 -55.06 2.10
N ALA A 9 35.27 -54.54 3.32
CA ALA A 9 35.09 -55.07 4.69
C ALA A 9 36.37 -55.33 5.53
N ALA A 10 37.06 -54.26 5.99
CA ALA A 10 38.01 -54.26 7.13
C ALA A 10 38.22 -52.83 7.71
N ASP A 11 38.57 -52.57 8.98
CA ASP A 11 38.14 -53.06 10.31
C ASP A 11 38.73 -52.10 11.40
N ARG A 12 38.10 -52.03 12.60
CA ARG A 12 38.63 -51.59 13.93
C ARG A 12 38.56 -50.12 14.42
N ARG A 13 37.71 -49.96 15.46
CA ARG A 13 37.92 -49.29 16.78
C ARG A 13 38.14 -47.75 16.77
N GLY A 14 37.66 -46.97 17.76
CA GLY A 14 36.77 -47.27 18.89
C GLY A 14 37.25 -46.65 20.22
N GLY A 15 36.44 -45.76 20.83
CA GLY A 15 36.65 -45.24 22.19
C GLY A 15 36.35 -43.74 22.37
N ARG A 16 35.64 -43.40 23.46
CA ARG A 16 35.64 -42.05 24.07
C ARG A 16 36.80 -41.95 25.07
N PRO A 17 37.21 -40.73 25.49
CA PRO A 17 36.84 -40.34 26.86
C PRO A 17 36.28 -38.90 26.93
N ALA A 18 36.25 -38.29 28.13
CA ALA A 18 35.43 -37.13 28.45
C ALA A 18 36.21 -35.86 28.89
N ALA A 19 35.46 -34.76 28.92
CA ALA A 19 35.65 -33.45 29.54
C ALA A 19 36.89 -33.17 30.44
N ALA A 20 37.50 -32.01 30.20
CA ALA A 20 38.05 -31.12 31.22
C ALA A 20 37.85 -29.66 30.77
N ALA A 21 37.81 -28.70 31.72
CA ALA A 21 37.52 -27.29 31.43
C ALA A 21 38.70 -26.37 31.79
N ALA A 22 38.90 -25.32 30.97
CA ALA A 22 39.71 -24.15 31.32
C ALA A 22 39.16 -22.93 30.57
N GLY A 23 38.80 -21.86 31.29
CA GLY A 23 38.28 -20.62 30.69
C GLY A 23 39.36 -19.56 30.51
N ARG A 24 39.13 -18.62 29.58
CA ARG A 24 39.79 -17.31 29.47
C ARG A 24 38.83 -16.30 28.83
N GLU A 25 39.16 -15.01 28.94
CA GLU A 25 38.21 -13.91 28.82
C GLU A 25 37.68 -13.65 27.40
N PRO A 26 36.46 -13.09 27.25
CA PRO A 26 35.99 -12.56 25.98
C PRO A 26 36.70 -11.24 25.66
N LEU A 27 37.59 -11.26 24.66
CA LEU A 27 38.13 -10.04 24.06
C LEU A 27 36.98 -9.20 23.48
N ARG A 28 36.88 -7.95 23.93
CA ARG A 28 35.96 -6.97 23.35
C ARG A 28 36.49 -6.52 21.98
N HIS A 29 35.95 -7.08 20.90
CA HIS A 29 36.13 -6.49 19.58
C HIS A 29 35.16 -5.33 19.37
N ASP A 30 35.75 -4.14 19.32
CA ASP A 30 35.10 -2.88 18.96
C ASP A 30 34.96 -2.80 17.42
N PRO A 31 33.73 -2.70 16.85
CA PRO A 31 33.53 -2.61 15.41
C PRO A 31 33.78 -1.17 14.93
N GLY A 32 35.06 -0.84 14.72
CA GLY A 32 35.48 0.45 14.17
C GLY A 32 34.80 0.77 12.83
N HIS A 33 34.47 2.04 12.61
CA HIS A 33 33.78 2.50 11.40
C HIS A 33 34.58 2.22 10.11
N GLY A 34 34.08 1.32 9.28
CA GLY A 34 34.45 1.21 7.87
C GLY A 34 33.51 2.07 7.01
N ASP A 35 34.07 2.98 6.22
CA ASP A 35 33.32 3.86 5.33
C ASP A 35 33.00 3.14 4.00
N GLN A 36 31.75 3.21 3.53
CA GLN A 36 31.38 2.72 2.19
C GLN A 36 30.04 3.28 1.68
N ASP A 37 30.10 3.90 0.51
CA ASP A 37 29.10 4.09 -0.54
C ASP A 37 27.66 4.53 -0.18
N ARG A 38 27.44 5.85 -0.33
CA ARG A 38 26.11 6.46 -0.47
C ARG A 38 25.70 6.57 -1.94
N PRO A 39 24.54 6.04 -2.36
CA PRO A 39 23.90 6.51 -3.59
C PRO A 39 23.29 7.90 -3.36
N LEU A 40 23.70 8.88 -4.17
CA LEU A 40 23.11 10.22 -4.23
C LEU A 40 21.96 10.24 -5.25
N GLY A 41 20.79 10.78 -4.90
CA GLY A 41 19.67 10.84 -5.86
C GLY A 41 18.32 11.28 -5.31
N ALA A 42 18.19 12.53 -4.88
CA ALA A 42 16.90 13.16 -4.56
C ALA A 42 16.84 14.57 -5.16
N GLY A 43 16.63 14.65 -6.48
CA GLY A 43 16.65 15.89 -7.24
C GLY A 43 15.26 16.52 -7.40
N GLY A 44 14.99 17.60 -6.67
CA GLY A 44 13.88 18.51 -6.99
C GLY A 44 14.30 19.55 -8.04
N PRO A 45 13.42 19.98 -8.96
CA PRO A 45 13.79 20.89 -10.04
C PRO A 45 13.92 22.36 -9.58
N TYR A 46 14.92 23.07 -10.12
CA TYR A 46 14.85 24.43 -10.72
C TYR A 46 16.26 25.08 -10.76
N PRO A 47 16.76 25.53 -11.94
CA PRO A 47 18.13 26.06 -12.07
C PRO A 47 18.24 27.58 -11.84
N GLY A 48 18.92 27.99 -10.76
CA GLY A 48 19.32 29.38 -10.51
C GLY A 48 20.76 29.67 -10.94
N ARG A 49 20.97 30.60 -11.88
CA ARG A 49 22.32 30.92 -12.42
C ARG A 49 23.14 31.86 -11.52
N ALA A 50 24.44 31.57 -11.46
CA ALA A 50 25.59 32.46 -11.23
C ALA A 50 25.76 33.18 -9.87
N ARG A 51 26.99 33.15 -9.35
CA ARG A 51 27.53 34.09 -8.35
C ARG A 51 28.61 34.96 -8.98
N GLY A 52 28.72 36.22 -8.55
CA GLY A 52 29.84 37.13 -8.81
C GLY A 52 30.08 38.03 -7.57
N PRO A 53 31.32 38.48 -7.27
CA PRO A 53 31.74 38.52 -5.86
C PRO A 53 32.29 39.87 -5.33
N GLY A 54 32.25 40.02 -4.00
CA GLY A 54 32.92 41.04 -3.19
C GLY A 54 32.53 40.89 -1.71
N HIS A 55 33.32 41.26 -0.70
CA HIS A 55 34.66 41.85 -0.70
C HIS A 55 35.43 41.52 0.61
N ARG A 56 36.76 41.34 0.50
CA ARG A 56 37.84 41.60 1.49
C ARG A 56 37.63 41.26 2.99
N GLY A 57 38.39 40.27 3.46
CA GLY A 57 39.04 40.22 4.77
C GLY A 57 40.49 39.72 4.58
N ARG A 58 41.48 40.18 5.38
CA ARG A 58 42.93 39.91 5.17
C ARG A 58 43.64 39.42 6.45
N PRO A 59 44.90 38.92 6.40
CA PRO A 59 45.32 37.76 7.20
C PRO A 59 46.50 38.01 8.15
N VAL A 60 46.94 36.94 8.83
CA VAL A 60 48.29 36.75 9.38
C VAL A 60 48.89 35.46 8.76
N ALA A 61 50.22 35.25 8.84
CA ALA A 61 50.97 34.47 7.84
C ALA A 61 52.02 33.48 8.42
N ALA A 62 52.87 32.96 7.52
CA ALA A 62 54.00 32.02 7.66
C ALA A 62 53.67 30.51 7.44
N GLY A 63 54.47 29.76 6.65
CA GLY A 63 55.58 30.20 5.80
C GLY A 63 56.33 29.09 5.04
N ALA A 64 57.23 29.53 4.13
CA ALA A 64 58.27 28.77 3.41
C ALA A 64 57.86 27.61 2.46
N GLY A 65 58.61 27.45 1.35
CA GLY A 65 58.40 26.33 0.39
C GLY A 65 58.74 26.67 -1.07
N ASN A 66 60.01 26.98 -1.37
CA ASN A 66 60.41 27.50 -2.68
C ASN A 66 61.01 26.42 -3.60
N ARG A 67 60.43 26.19 -4.79
CA ARG A 67 61.17 25.77 -6.01
C ARG A 67 60.32 25.88 -7.30
N ARG A 68 60.96 26.36 -8.36
CA ARG A 68 60.55 26.46 -9.78
C ARG A 68 61.65 25.76 -10.60
N PRO A 69 61.52 25.42 -11.92
CA PRO A 69 61.54 26.47 -12.98
C PRO A 69 61.01 26.10 -14.41
N ARG A 70 61.01 27.09 -15.33
CA ARG A 70 60.93 27.06 -16.83
C ARG A 70 59.67 26.41 -17.47
N ARG A 71 58.86 27.01 -18.37
CA ARG A 71 58.79 28.27 -19.20
C ARG A 71 59.43 28.21 -20.62
N ARG A 72 58.65 28.68 -21.63
CA ARG A 72 58.86 28.85 -23.12
C ARG A 72 58.14 27.77 -23.97
N GLY A 73 57.54 28.05 -25.15
CA GLY A 73 57.06 29.33 -25.73
C GLY A 73 56.98 29.42 -27.28
N LEU A 74 55.91 30.07 -27.81
CA LEU A 74 55.75 30.77 -29.12
C LEU A 74 55.47 30.02 -30.46
N VAL A 75 54.24 30.23 -30.99
CA VAL A 75 53.86 30.79 -32.34
C VAL A 75 54.03 29.94 -33.66
N PRO A 76 53.16 30.09 -34.71
CA PRO A 76 52.98 29.13 -35.84
C PRO A 76 53.20 29.72 -37.27
N PRO A 77 52.92 28.95 -38.36
CA PRO A 77 52.37 29.58 -39.59
C PRO A 77 51.34 28.78 -40.46
N ARG A 78 50.29 29.49 -40.90
CA ARG A 78 49.61 29.61 -42.24
C ARG A 78 49.47 28.45 -43.28
N GLY A 79 48.26 28.38 -43.87
CA GLY A 79 47.97 28.04 -45.30
C GLY A 79 47.20 26.71 -45.55
N ALA A 80 46.34 26.53 -46.57
CA ALA A 80 45.68 27.42 -47.54
C ALA A 80 44.41 26.73 -48.16
N LEU A 81 43.59 27.44 -48.97
CA LEU A 81 42.37 26.93 -49.68
C LEU A 81 42.58 26.89 -51.23
N PRO A 82 41.79 26.11 -52.01
CA PRO A 82 40.61 26.68 -52.70
C PRO A 82 39.39 25.73 -52.92
N GLY A 83 38.25 26.27 -53.40
CA GLY A 83 37.08 25.53 -53.93
C GLY A 83 37.11 25.35 -55.47
N PRO A 84 35.97 25.15 -56.23
CA PRO A 84 34.79 26.05 -56.17
C PRO A 84 33.36 25.54 -56.62
N ARG A 85 32.31 26.18 -56.06
CA ARG A 85 31.06 26.74 -56.67
C ARG A 85 30.22 26.02 -57.77
N ARG A 86 28.89 25.98 -57.54
CA ARG A 86 27.75 26.66 -58.25
C ARG A 86 26.50 26.59 -57.31
N ALA A 87 25.70 27.61 -57.00
CA ALA A 87 24.84 28.54 -57.79
C ALA A 87 23.68 27.80 -58.49
N VAL A 88 22.37 28.14 -58.38
CA VAL A 88 21.63 29.45 -58.30
C VAL A 88 20.33 29.26 -57.44
N GLY A 89 19.63 30.24 -56.83
CA GLY A 89 19.88 31.68 -56.59
C GLY A 89 18.60 32.58 -56.63
N ARG A 90 18.59 33.71 -55.87
CA ARG A 90 17.60 34.84 -55.85
C ARG A 90 16.21 34.53 -55.23
N ALA A 91 15.43 35.47 -54.66
CA ALA A 91 15.62 36.83 -54.09
C ALA A 91 14.30 37.20 -53.32
N ALA A 92 14.12 38.29 -52.54
CA ALA A 92 14.96 39.44 -52.17
C ALA A 92 15.12 39.53 -50.63
N GLY A 93 14.78 40.58 -49.83
CA GLY A 93 14.37 41.98 -50.03
C GLY A 93 14.48 42.76 -48.68
N ARG A 94 14.99 44.00 -48.67
CA ARG A 94 15.59 44.67 -47.49
C ARG A 94 14.77 45.83 -46.87
N SER A 95 14.77 45.94 -45.53
CA SER A 95 15.00 47.14 -44.68
C SER A 95 14.64 46.81 -43.22
N ASP A 96 15.32 47.15 -42.11
CA ASP A 96 16.48 47.99 -41.68
C ASP A 96 16.14 49.24 -40.81
N ARG A 97 16.01 48.99 -39.49
CA ARG A 97 16.32 49.86 -38.31
C ARG A 97 15.35 50.96 -37.82
N ARG A 98 15.61 51.32 -36.54
CA ARG A 98 15.24 52.54 -35.77
C ARG A 98 13.85 52.55 -35.12
N LEU A 99 13.63 53.17 -33.95
CA LEU A 99 14.45 53.44 -32.72
C LEU A 99 13.53 54.02 -31.62
N ASP A 100 13.81 53.72 -30.34
CA ASP A 100 13.32 54.42 -29.12
C ASP A 100 11.79 54.59 -28.88
N ALA A 101 11.28 55.03 -27.71
CA ALA A 101 11.60 54.66 -26.31
C ALA A 101 10.56 55.30 -25.33
N ARG A 102 10.46 54.77 -24.10
CA ARG A 102 9.79 55.38 -22.88
C ARG A 102 8.23 55.38 -22.92
N ARG A 103 7.46 55.29 -21.81
CA ARG A 103 7.74 55.09 -20.35
C ARG A 103 6.46 54.75 -19.53
N ARG A 104 6.65 54.06 -18.37
CA ARG A 104 5.95 54.23 -17.05
C ARG A 104 4.58 53.56 -16.70
N ARG A 105 4.45 53.25 -15.38
CA ARG A 105 3.27 52.97 -14.49
C ARG A 105 2.49 51.65 -14.71
N ALA A 106 2.62 50.55 -13.94
CA ALA A 106 2.60 50.29 -12.48
C ALA A 106 1.20 50.24 -11.79
N TYR A 107 0.79 49.03 -11.35
CA TYR A 107 -0.16 48.68 -10.25
C TYR A 107 -1.65 49.13 -10.36
N PRO A 108 -2.60 48.61 -9.52
CA PRO A 108 -2.50 47.58 -8.46
C PRO A 108 -3.49 46.38 -8.60
N ALA A 109 -3.60 45.55 -7.54
CA ALA A 109 -4.54 44.43 -7.40
C ALA A 109 -5.41 44.54 -6.14
N HIS A 110 -6.61 43.92 -6.13
CA HIS A 110 -7.41 43.55 -4.95
C HIS A 110 -8.26 42.29 -5.33
N ARG A 111 -8.41 41.19 -4.56
CA ARG A 111 -8.88 40.97 -3.16
C ARG A 111 -10.31 41.45 -2.87
N LEU A 112 -11.26 40.50 -2.72
CA LEU A 112 -12.35 40.50 -1.71
C LEU A 112 -12.86 39.04 -1.47
N PRO A 113 -13.64 38.74 -0.40
CA PRO A 113 -13.73 37.40 0.20
C PRO A 113 -15.16 36.79 0.23
N ALA A 114 -15.33 35.74 1.06
CA ALA A 114 -16.55 34.94 1.22
C ALA A 114 -17.69 35.62 2.00
N GLY A 115 -18.91 35.08 1.85
CA GLY A 115 -20.09 35.39 2.65
C GLY A 115 -21.26 34.42 2.39
N SER A 116 -21.93 33.96 3.45
CA SER A 116 -23.16 33.15 3.43
C SER A 116 -24.19 33.81 4.37
N PRO A 117 -25.40 33.24 4.56
CA PRO A 117 -26.39 32.75 3.58
C PRO A 117 -27.72 33.54 3.67
N GLY A 118 -28.62 33.41 2.70
CA GLY A 118 -29.93 34.10 2.72
C GLY A 118 -31.09 33.25 2.24
N ARG A 119 -32.13 33.09 3.07
CA ARG A 119 -33.45 32.53 2.68
C ARG A 119 -34.37 33.66 2.21
N SER A 120 -35.17 33.43 1.15
CA SER A 120 -36.63 33.68 1.19
C SER A 120 -37.38 33.34 -0.11
N SER A 121 -38.66 33.01 0.06
CA SER A 121 -39.83 33.15 -0.84
C SER A 121 -39.65 33.37 -2.37
N GLY A 122 -40.28 32.48 -3.16
CA GLY A 122 -40.63 32.74 -4.56
C GLY A 122 -41.71 31.77 -5.10
N ARG A 123 -43.00 32.10 -4.93
CA ARG A 123 -44.13 31.36 -5.56
C ARG A 123 -44.58 32.07 -6.84
N GLY A 124 -44.70 31.35 -7.96
CA GLY A 124 -45.20 31.84 -9.26
C GLY A 124 -44.75 30.89 -10.38
N ARG A 125 -45.51 29.94 -10.95
CA ARG A 125 -46.96 29.71 -11.14
C ARG A 125 -47.51 30.31 -12.46
N HIS A 126 -47.82 29.42 -13.42
CA HIS A 126 -48.44 29.66 -14.76
C HIS A 126 -47.52 30.36 -15.80
N GLY A 127 -47.70 30.24 -17.12
CA GLY A 127 -48.58 29.37 -17.96
C GLY A 127 -47.78 28.24 -18.68
N ALA A 128 -48.33 27.35 -19.51
CA ALA A 128 -49.39 27.46 -20.53
C ALA A 128 -48.97 28.37 -21.73
N ALA A 129 -49.15 28.00 -23.01
CA ALA A 129 -49.84 26.83 -23.58
C ALA A 129 -49.53 26.62 -25.10
N ARG A 130 -49.90 25.45 -25.67
CA ARG A 130 -50.42 25.23 -27.06
C ARG A 130 -49.49 25.53 -28.26
N ASP A 131 -49.68 25.01 -29.49
CA ASP A 131 -50.49 23.88 -30.03
C ASP A 131 -49.99 23.51 -31.46
N ARG A 132 -50.56 22.43 -32.05
CA ARG A 132 -50.55 22.00 -33.48
C ARG A 132 -49.27 21.25 -33.93
N ALA A 133 -49.31 20.01 -34.45
CA ALA A 133 -50.15 19.36 -35.49
C ALA A 133 -49.81 19.84 -36.92
N VAL A 134 -49.93 19.07 -38.02
CA VAL A 134 -50.82 17.94 -38.42
C VAL A 134 -50.03 17.03 -39.42
N ALA A 135 -50.26 15.73 -39.66
CA ALA A 135 -50.77 14.55 -38.93
C ALA A 135 -50.65 13.30 -39.85
N GLY A 136 -50.87 12.06 -39.37
CA GLY A 136 -50.90 10.84 -40.21
C GLY A 136 -51.52 9.61 -39.51
N HIS A 137 -52.45 8.92 -40.17
CA HIS A 137 -53.35 7.92 -39.55
C HIS A 137 -53.33 6.53 -40.24
N ARG A 138 -53.84 5.52 -39.49
CA ARG A 138 -54.14 4.10 -39.85
C ARG A 138 -52.96 3.14 -39.58
N ALA A 139 -52.97 2.19 -38.64
CA ALA A 139 -54.01 1.39 -37.95
C ALA A 139 -54.55 0.16 -38.73
N ARG A 140 -54.18 -1.05 -38.26
CA ARG A 140 -55.02 -2.26 -38.11
C ARG A 140 -54.30 -3.35 -37.30
N GLY A 141 -55.06 -4.30 -36.77
CA GLY A 141 -54.61 -5.35 -35.84
C GLY A 141 -54.22 -6.70 -36.48
N PRO A 142 -54.00 -7.75 -35.66
CA PRO A 142 -53.32 -8.98 -36.06
C PRO A 142 -54.27 -10.14 -36.46
N PRO A 143 -53.73 -11.22 -37.07
CA PRO A 143 -54.35 -12.56 -37.11
C PRO A 143 -53.79 -13.52 -36.04
N ARG A 144 -54.50 -14.64 -35.83
CA ARG A 144 -54.13 -15.79 -34.97
C ARG A 144 -54.28 -17.11 -35.76
N ASP A 145 -53.58 -18.15 -35.30
CA ASP A 145 -53.81 -19.62 -35.49
C ASP A 145 -54.03 -20.15 -36.93
N ARG A 146 -53.36 -21.23 -37.41
CA ARG A 146 -53.60 -22.63 -36.99
C ARG A 146 -52.66 -23.69 -37.63
N VAL A 147 -52.22 -24.64 -36.80
CA VAL A 147 -52.26 -26.13 -36.97
C VAL A 147 -51.79 -26.83 -38.28
N GLY A 148 -50.79 -27.74 -38.14
CA GLY A 148 -50.56 -28.90 -39.03
C GLY A 148 -49.21 -29.60 -38.78
N ARG A 149 -49.04 -30.56 -37.85
CA ARG A 149 -49.35 -32.02 -37.86
C ARG A 149 -48.48 -32.94 -38.76
N GLY A 150 -47.50 -33.61 -38.16
CA GLY A 150 -46.90 -34.90 -38.60
C GLY A 150 -45.67 -35.23 -37.71
N ARG A 151 -45.57 -36.25 -36.84
CA ARG A 151 -45.93 -37.70 -36.74
C ARG A 151 -44.90 -38.71 -37.30
N GLN A 152 -43.95 -39.11 -36.44
CA GLN A 152 -43.44 -40.48 -36.15
C GLN A 152 -42.47 -40.33 -34.93
N ARG A 153 -42.37 -41.15 -33.85
CA ARG A 153 -42.32 -42.62 -33.60
C ARG A 153 -41.03 -43.27 -34.15
N ILE A 154 -40.24 -44.10 -33.44
CA ILE A 154 -40.16 -44.62 -32.03
C ILE A 154 -38.71 -45.16 -31.81
N ALA A 155 -38.07 -45.52 -30.67
CA ALA A 155 -38.42 -45.97 -29.29
C ALA A 155 -37.70 -45.11 -28.19
N ARG A 156 -37.69 -45.32 -26.85
CA ARG A 156 -38.21 -46.31 -25.85
C ARG A 156 -37.28 -47.44 -25.25
N ARG A 157 -36.32 -47.10 -24.36
CA ARG A 157 -35.91 -47.83 -23.11
C ARG A 157 -34.98 -46.92 -22.27
N GLY A 158 -35.00 -46.83 -20.93
CA GLY A 158 -36.07 -47.13 -19.96
C GLY A 158 -35.59 -47.61 -18.57
N GLN A 159 -35.93 -46.87 -17.49
CA GLN A 159 -36.26 -47.40 -16.13
C GLN A 159 -36.89 -46.29 -15.23
N ARG A 160 -37.35 -46.61 -14.00
CA ARG A 160 -38.25 -45.77 -13.16
C ARG A 160 -37.83 -45.67 -11.69
N PRO A 161 -38.18 -44.58 -10.97
CA PRO A 161 -38.24 -44.53 -9.51
C PRO A 161 -39.68 -44.63 -8.93
N ALA A 162 -39.79 -44.92 -7.62
CA ALA A 162 -40.99 -44.76 -6.77
C ALA A 162 -40.55 -44.20 -5.39
N ARG A 163 -41.22 -43.26 -4.68
CA ARG A 163 -42.64 -42.95 -4.35
C ARG A 163 -43.27 -43.81 -3.21
N ARG A 164 -43.19 -43.33 -1.95
CA ARG A 164 -44.25 -43.28 -0.87
C ARG A 164 -43.66 -42.67 0.44
N ARG A 165 -44.39 -42.10 1.43
CA ARG A 165 -45.58 -41.20 1.41
C ARG A 165 -45.88 -40.51 2.79
N ARG A 166 -45.37 -39.27 3.03
CA ARG A 166 -45.84 -38.25 4.04
C ARG A 166 -45.64 -38.51 5.56
N GLY A 167 -45.34 -37.43 6.29
CA GLY A 167 -45.58 -37.25 7.74
C GLY A 167 -45.45 -35.77 8.17
N ARG A 168 -46.33 -35.27 9.05
CA ARG A 168 -46.31 -33.87 9.59
C ARG A 168 -46.58 -33.90 11.10
N ARG A 169 -45.81 -33.15 11.91
CA ARG A 169 -46.30 -32.22 12.97
C ARG A 169 -45.14 -31.51 13.71
N ARG A 170 -45.46 -30.36 14.32
CA ARG A 170 -44.73 -29.59 15.35
C ARG A 170 -45.65 -29.56 16.61
N PRO A 171 -45.30 -28.86 17.70
CA PRO A 171 -44.12 -28.97 18.56
C PRO A 171 -44.53 -29.23 20.04
N GLY A 172 -43.58 -29.22 20.98
CA GLY A 172 -43.89 -29.20 22.42
C GLY A 172 -42.68 -28.75 23.24
N ALA A 173 -42.91 -28.01 24.33
CA ALA A 173 -41.86 -27.51 25.23
C ALA A 173 -42.39 -27.42 26.66
N SER A 174 -41.53 -27.68 27.65
CA SER A 174 -41.75 -27.25 29.04
C SER A 174 -40.43 -27.20 29.82
N ARG A 175 -40.36 -26.27 30.78
CA ARG A 175 -39.30 -26.21 31.81
C ARG A 175 -39.70 -27.08 33.00
N ALA A 176 -38.73 -27.58 33.74
CA ALA A 176 -38.82 -27.73 35.19
C ALA A 176 -37.40 -27.65 35.79
N ALA A 177 -37.30 -27.25 37.05
CA ALA A 177 -36.06 -27.29 37.85
C ALA A 177 -36.22 -28.32 38.98
N GLY A 178 -35.10 -28.81 39.51
CA GLY A 178 -35.04 -29.70 40.67
C GLY A 178 -33.67 -29.58 41.32
N GLN A 179 -33.63 -29.61 42.66
CA GLN A 179 -32.46 -29.25 43.46
C GLN A 179 -31.97 -30.40 44.34
N ASP A 180 -30.65 -30.39 44.55
CA ASP A 180 -29.91 -30.75 45.78
C ASP A 180 -29.75 -32.22 46.27
N VAL A 181 -28.68 -32.33 47.08
CA VAL A 181 -28.30 -33.36 48.08
C VAL A 181 -27.72 -34.70 47.59
N GLY A 182 -26.41 -34.88 47.85
CA GLY A 182 -25.99 -36.00 48.73
C GLY A 182 -24.84 -36.92 48.28
N GLY A 183 -23.75 -36.93 49.06
CA GLY A 183 -22.95 -38.15 49.33
C GLY A 183 -21.67 -38.41 48.51
N GLY A 184 -20.52 -38.37 49.20
CA GLY A 184 -19.37 -39.27 48.95
C GLY A 184 -19.26 -40.27 50.12
N PRO A 185 -18.07 -40.85 50.45
CA PRO A 185 -16.74 -40.72 49.80
C PRO A 185 -16.01 -42.09 49.61
N ALA A 186 -14.75 -42.05 49.10
CA ALA A 186 -13.61 -42.99 49.28
C ALA A 186 -12.79 -43.17 47.96
N ASP A 187 -11.48 -43.49 47.93
CA ASP A 187 -10.33 -43.20 48.81
C ASP A 187 -9.00 -43.50 48.02
N GLY A 188 -7.83 -43.06 48.51
CA GLY A 188 -6.48 -43.37 47.95
C GLY A 188 -5.93 -42.29 46.99
N THR A 189 -5.07 -41.33 47.36
CA THR A 189 -3.65 -41.40 47.85
C THR A 189 -2.67 -41.99 46.80
N VAL A 190 -1.43 -41.52 46.57
CA VAL A 190 -0.56 -40.44 47.14
C VAL A 190 0.56 -40.13 46.08
N ARG A 191 1.43 -39.08 46.03
CA ARG A 191 1.96 -38.01 46.92
C ARG A 191 2.55 -36.84 46.07
N ARG A 192 2.56 -35.60 46.59
CA ARG A 192 3.61 -34.56 46.36
C ARG A 192 3.73 -33.68 47.61
N VAL A 193 4.85 -33.00 47.82
CA VAL A 193 5.23 -32.39 49.12
C VAL A 193 5.47 -30.87 49.03
N ALA A 194 4.96 -30.18 50.05
CA ALA A 194 5.19 -28.82 50.61
C ALA A 194 6.05 -27.74 49.88
N GLY A 195 5.77 -26.44 50.07
CA GLY A 195 4.64 -25.85 50.82
C GLY A 195 4.86 -24.41 51.32
N HIS A 196 3.76 -23.85 51.89
CA HIS A 196 3.62 -22.67 52.75
C HIS A 196 4.17 -21.28 52.29
N GLY A 197 3.46 -20.17 52.54
CA GLY A 197 2.15 -20.04 53.18
C GLY A 197 1.60 -18.61 53.21
N ARG A 198 0.33 -18.47 53.61
CA ARG A 198 -0.37 -17.21 53.95
C ARG A 198 -0.99 -17.34 55.34
N VAL A 199 -1.21 -16.21 56.02
CA VAL A 199 -2.01 -16.11 57.26
C VAL A 199 -2.93 -14.90 57.15
N GLU A 200 -4.18 -15.03 57.62
CA GLU A 200 -5.21 -13.99 57.64
C GLU A 200 -5.35 -13.32 59.03
N PRO A 201 -5.98 -12.13 59.14
CA PRO A 201 -5.96 -11.33 60.37
C PRO A 201 -7.03 -11.71 61.41
N ASP A 202 -6.67 -11.63 62.69
CA ASP A 202 -7.57 -11.82 63.84
C ASP A 202 -8.34 -10.53 64.24
N ARG A 203 -9.46 -10.69 64.95
CA ARG A 203 -10.30 -9.61 65.48
C ARG A 203 -10.44 -9.72 67.01
N ARG A 204 -10.14 -8.65 67.75
CA ARG A 204 -10.59 -8.51 69.15
C ARG A 204 -11.13 -7.11 69.47
N ALA A 205 -12.01 -7.06 70.47
CA ALA A 205 -12.56 -5.85 71.08
C ALA A 205 -11.48 -5.09 71.88
N GLY A 206 -11.65 -3.82 72.27
CA GLY A 206 -12.78 -2.91 72.10
C GLY A 206 -13.18 -2.27 73.44
N LEU A 207 -13.12 -0.93 73.53
CA LEU A 207 -13.38 -0.19 74.76
C LEU A 207 -13.95 1.21 74.45
N ARG A 208 -14.97 1.64 75.18
CA ARG A 208 -15.60 2.97 75.03
C ARG A 208 -15.08 3.94 76.09
N ARG A 209 -14.64 5.13 75.69
CA ARG A 209 -14.67 6.34 76.52
C ARG A 209 -15.30 7.49 75.75
N ARG A 210 -16.21 8.22 76.40
CA ARG A 210 -16.77 9.48 75.87
C ARG A 210 -15.79 10.61 76.19
N GLY A 211 -15.50 11.46 75.21
CA GLY A 211 -14.89 12.77 75.40
C GLY A 211 -15.62 13.79 74.54
N ARG A 212 -16.09 14.90 75.13
CA ARG A 212 -16.55 16.08 74.38
C ARG A 212 -15.34 16.99 74.17
N GLY A 213 -15.13 17.41 72.93
CA GLY A 213 -14.15 18.44 72.57
C GLY A 213 -14.40 18.83 71.11
N GLY A 214 -14.75 20.09 70.88
CA GLY A 214 -14.94 20.63 69.53
C GLY A 214 -13.71 21.40 69.07
N GLY A 215 -13.51 21.51 67.76
CA GLY A 215 -12.49 22.39 67.18
C GLY A 215 -12.10 22.04 65.75
N GLY A 216 -11.95 23.07 64.91
CA GLY A 216 -11.14 23.05 63.69
C GLY A 216 -11.59 22.11 62.56
N GLY A 217 -12.26 22.67 61.55
CA GLY A 217 -12.38 22.00 60.26
C GLY A 217 -11.02 21.93 59.55
N ALA A 218 -10.49 20.71 59.38
CA ALA A 218 -9.35 20.45 58.51
C ALA A 218 -9.82 19.62 57.30
N ASP A 219 -10.31 20.31 56.26
CA ASP A 219 -10.49 19.71 54.95
C ASP A 219 -9.15 19.10 54.50
N ARG A 220 -9.09 17.76 54.46
CA ARG A 220 -7.92 17.02 53.98
C ARG A 220 -7.86 17.12 52.46
N ARG A 221 -7.54 18.31 51.98
CA ARG A 221 -7.08 18.55 50.61
C ARG A 221 -5.97 17.55 50.32
N ARG A 222 -6.29 16.53 49.51
CA ARG A 222 -5.25 15.73 48.85
C ARG A 222 -4.29 16.71 48.18
N PRO A 223 -2.96 16.52 48.28
CA PRO A 223 -2.02 17.42 47.61
C PRO A 223 -2.41 17.50 46.14
N ALA A 224 -2.54 18.73 45.63
CA ALA A 224 -2.88 18.93 44.24
C ALA A 224 -1.75 18.32 43.40
N VAL A 225 -2.06 17.26 42.64
CA VAL A 225 -1.16 16.73 41.62
C VAL A 225 -0.74 17.90 40.74
N SER A 226 0.55 18.08 40.52
CA SER A 226 1.07 19.20 39.72
C SER A 226 0.42 19.16 38.33
N ALA A 227 -0.50 20.10 38.08
CA ALA A 227 -1.35 20.07 36.90
C ALA A 227 -0.57 20.25 35.59
N VAL A 228 0.69 20.66 35.68
CA VAL A 228 1.69 20.66 34.61
C VAL A 228 2.91 19.87 35.05
N VAL A 229 3.44 19.04 34.15
CA VAL A 229 4.72 18.32 34.25
C VAL A 229 5.57 18.71 33.04
N GLY A 230 6.81 19.17 33.27
CA GLY A 230 7.70 19.66 32.22
C GLY A 230 8.35 21.00 32.59
N SER A 231 9.03 21.64 31.64
CA SER A 231 9.74 22.91 31.88
C SER A 231 9.75 23.84 30.66
N GLY A 232 10.26 25.06 30.84
CA GLY A 232 10.38 26.07 29.79
C GLY A 232 9.12 26.91 29.53
N PRO A 233 9.11 27.76 28.48
CA PRO A 233 8.07 28.76 28.25
C PRO A 233 6.66 28.19 28.07
N LEU A 234 6.53 27.00 27.48
CA LEU A 234 5.24 26.30 27.32
C LEU A 234 4.67 25.85 28.67
N ALA A 235 5.51 25.29 29.55
CA ALA A 235 5.10 24.86 30.88
C ALA A 235 4.75 26.04 31.79
N ALA A 236 5.50 27.13 31.71
CA ALA A 236 5.21 28.37 32.43
C ALA A 236 3.86 28.98 31.99
N ALA A 237 3.61 29.04 30.67
CA ALA A 237 2.33 29.54 30.14
C ALA A 237 1.15 28.64 30.53
N ALA A 238 1.28 27.32 30.41
CA ALA A 238 0.24 26.36 30.83
C ALA A 238 -0.09 26.48 32.32
N THR A 239 0.95 26.61 33.17
CA THR A 239 0.78 26.78 34.63
C THR A 239 0.02 28.07 34.94
N ALA A 240 0.34 29.18 34.26
CA ALA A 240 -0.35 30.46 34.43
C ALA A 240 -1.82 30.40 33.96
N ALA A 241 -2.12 29.77 32.81
CA ALA A 241 -3.48 29.65 32.29
C ALA A 241 -4.39 28.78 33.17
N LEU A 242 -3.86 27.65 33.68
CA LEU A 242 -4.55 26.77 34.62
C LEU A 242 -4.84 27.48 35.96
N ALA A 243 -3.86 28.23 36.49
CA ALA A 243 -4.04 29.02 37.70
C ALA A 243 -5.09 30.14 37.52
N ALA A 244 -5.03 30.87 36.40
CA ALA A 244 -5.96 31.96 36.10
C ALA A 244 -7.43 31.53 35.97
N ARG A 245 -7.68 30.30 35.50
CA ARG A 245 -9.05 29.73 35.41
C ARG A 245 -9.60 29.19 36.73
N ALA A 246 -8.77 29.04 37.78
CA ALA A 246 -9.11 28.41 39.07
C ALA A 246 -9.81 27.03 38.95
N ALA A 247 -9.64 26.34 37.82
CA ALA A 247 -10.47 25.22 37.43
C ALA A 247 -10.01 23.90 38.07
N ARG A 248 -10.97 23.00 38.35
CA ARG A 248 -10.69 21.65 38.83
C ARG A 248 -10.20 20.77 37.67
N VAL A 249 -8.90 20.85 37.40
CA VAL A 249 -8.22 20.11 36.31
C VAL A 249 -8.48 18.60 36.43
N SER A 250 -8.85 17.96 35.32
CA SER A 250 -9.20 16.54 35.24
C SER A 250 -8.12 15.68 34.54
N ALA A 251 -7.12 16.32 33.95
CA ALA A 251 -5.98 15.70 33.26
C ALA A 251 -4.68 16.48 33.52
N VAL A 252 -3.53 15.81 33.58
CA VAL A 252 -2.22 16.45 33.75
C VAL A 252 -1.67 16.92 32.41
N VAL A 253 -1.25 18.18 32.32
CA VAL A 253 -0.59 18.73 31.13
C VAL A 253 0.87 18.29 31.12
N VAL A 254 1.35 17.67 30.03
CA VAL A 254 2.72 17.14 29.90
C VAL A 254 3.47 17.89 28.81
N VAL A 255 4.59 18.53 29.14
CA VAL A 255 5.31 19.48 28.27
C VAL A 255 6.75 19.02 28.01
N GLY A 256 7.14 18.90 26.75
CA GLY A 256 8.49 18.48 26.34
C GLY A 256 8.75 18.55 24.83
N ALA A 257 9.90 18.07 24.36
CA ALA A 257 10.07 17.72 22.94
C ALA A 257 9.41 16.37 22.63
N LEU A 258 8.99 16.16 21.39
CA LEU A 258 8.21 14.97 21.02
C LEU A 258 9.06 13.69 20.89
N ASP A 259 10.36 13.85 20.67
CA ASP A 259 11.41 12.81 20.66
C ASP A 259 11.92 12.43 22.06
N GLU A 260 11.88 13.37 23.02
CA GLU A 260 12.18 13.12 24.44
C GLU A 260 11.14 12.23 25.13
N VAL A 261 9.94 12.06 24.56
CA VAL A 261 8.91 11.19 25.16
C VAL A 261 9.21 9.71 24.92
N THR A 262 9.67 9.06 25.98
CA THR A 262 9.80 7.59 26.04
C THR A 262 8.42 6.93 26.15
N ASP A 263 7.68 7.26 27.23
CA ASP A 263 6.45 6.61 27.67
C ASP A 263 5.55 7.60 28.43
N GLN A 264 4.30 7.18 28.71
CA GLN A 264 3.45 7.82 29.72
C GLN A 264 4.02 7.58 31.13
N PRO A 265 4.30 8.64 31.94
CA PRO A 265 4.77 8.45 33.31
C PRO A 265 3.80 7.58 34.15
N PRO A 266 4.25 6.47 34.74
CA PRO A 266 3.37 5.54 35.46
C PRO A 266 2.59 6.20 36.59
N GLY A 267 1.29 5.88 36.68
CA GLY A 267 0.39 6.42 37.70
C GLY A 267 -0.23 7.78 37.39
N LEU A 268 0.08 8.42 36.25
CA LEU A 268 -0.73 9.53 35.75
C LEU A 268 -2.12 9.02 35.31
N GLY A 269 -3.13 9.86 35.53
CA GLY A 269 -4.51 9.63 35.10
C GLY A 269 -4.71 10.04 33.64
N ALA A 270 -5.72 10.86 33.37
CA ALA A 270 -5.83 11.51 32.07
C ALA A 270 -4.66 12.50 31.86
N THR A 271 -4.25 12.71 30.60
CA THR A 271 -3.15 13.62 30.24
C THR A 271 -3.46 14.44 29.00
N VAL A 272 -2.90 15.65 28.91
CA VAL A 272 -2.89 16.50 27.71
C VAL A 272 -1.43 16.83 27.36
N PRO A 273 -0.87 16.31 26.25
CA PRO A 273 0.47 16.68 25.84
C PRO A 273 0.49 18.08 25.21
N VAL A 274 1.56 18.82 25.48
CA VAL A 274 1.98 20.05 24.82
C VAL A 274 3.42 19.83 24.35
N THR A 275 3.54 19.16 23.22
CA THR A 275 4.82 18.69 22.65
C THR A 275 5.21 19.49 21.42
N HIS A 276 6.47 19.42 21.00
CA HIS A 276 6.94 20.12 19.80
C HIS A 276 7.87 19.28 18.93
N TRP A 277 7.83 19.55 17.63
CA TRP A 277 8.68 18.92 16.60
C TRP A 277 8.94 19.94 15.48
N ARG A 278 10.22 20.24 15.21
CA ARG A 278 10.64 21.24 14.20
C ARG A 278 10.07 22.63 14.51
N SER A 279 9.15 23.17 13.69
CA SER A 279 8.43 24.43 13.95
C SER A 279 7.01 24.22 14.48
N LEU A 280 6.55 22.97 14.60
CA LEU A 280 5.21 22.61 15.01
C LEU A 280 5.15 22.41 16.53
N CYS A 281 4.10 22.95 17.15
CA CYS A 281 3.67 22.64 18.51
C CYS A 281 2.33 21.89 18.44
N PHE A 282 2.19 20.82 19.22
CA PHE A 282 1.04 19.93 19.24
C PHE A 282 0.39 19.99 20.62
N VAL A 283 -0.91 20.26 20.67
CA VAL A 283 -1.68 20.37 21.91
C VAL A 283 -2.87 19.42 21.87
N GLY A 284 -2.90 18.45 22.79
CA GLY A 284 -3.79 17.29 22.71
C GLY A 284 -3.12 16.08 22.03
N PRO A 285 -3.69 14.87 22.12
CA PRO A 285 -5.06 14.56 22.56
C PRO A 285 -5.24 14.57 24.09
N ARG A 286 -6.49 14.67 24.57
CA ARG A 286 -6.82 14.39 25.98
C ARG A 286 -6.93 12.86 26.16
N TRP A 287 -5.78 12.22 26.34
CA TRP A 287 -5.67 10.76 26.51
C TRP A 287 -5.98 10.33 27.96
N SER A 288 -6.28 9.04 28.14
CA SER A 288 -6.38 8.35 29.44
C SER A 288 -5.95 6.88 29.29
N PRO A 289 -5.35 6.25 30.31
CA PRO A 289 -5.06 4.81 30.32
C PRO A 289 -6.28 3.95 29.92
N GLY A 290 -6.03 2.88 29.15
CA GLY A 290 -7.08 2.03 28.59
C GLY A 290 -7.83 2.63 27.39
N ARG A 291 -7.39 3.77 26.84
CA ARG A 291 -7.90 4.34 25.58
C ARG A 291 -6.83 4.25 24.49
N ARG A 292 -7.25 4.09 23.24
CA ARG A 292 -6.36 4.23 22.07
C ARG A 292 -5.95 5.70 21.87
N GLY A 293 -4.87 5.93 21.11
CA GLY A 293 -4.38 7.27 20.77
C GLY A 293 -3.51 7.90 21.86
N CYS A 294 -2.55 7.15 22.41
CA CYS A 294 -1.62 7.65 23.42
C CYS A 294 -0.54 8.58 22.82
N LEU A 295 0.31 9.13 23.70
CA LEU A 295 1.38 10.04 23.30
C LEU A 295 2.43 9.39 22.37
N LEU A 296 2.66 8.07 22.47
CA LEU A 296 3.45 7.33 21.49
C LEU A 296 2.80 7.31 20.09
N CYS A 297 1.47 7.16 19.99
CA CYS A 297 0.77 7.33 18.71
C CYS A 297 0.94 8.75 18.17
N LEU A 298 0.89 9.79 19.00
CA LEU A 298 1.16 11.17 18.57
C LEU A 298 2.59 11.32 18.03
N ARG A 299 3.59 10.78 18.73
CA ARG A 299 5.01 10.77 18.30
C ARG A 299 5.18 10.09 16.94
N VAL A 300 4.63 8.89 16.77
CA VAL A 300 4.67 8.13 15.51
C VAL A 300 3.93 8.87 14.40
N ARG A 301 2.70 9.35 14.64
CA ARG A 301 1.90 10.06 13.63
C ARG A 301 2.43 11.45 13.28
N ALA A 302 3.16 12.14 14.15
CA ALA A 302 3.75 13.45 13.85
C ALA A 302 5.13 13.37 13.17
N ALA A 303 5.85 12.25 13.35
CA ALA A 303 7.22 12.07 12.88
C ALA A 303 7.40 10.87 11.93
N ASN A 304 6.32 10.26 11.44
CA ASN A 304 6.32 9.19 10.44
C ASN A 304 7.06 9.61 9.15
N GLY A 305 8.19 8.96 8.92
CA GLY A 305 9.07 9.07 7.77
C GLY A 305 10.17 8.02 7.89
N GLY A 306 10.95 7.79 6.82
CA GLY A 306 11.94 6.70 6.81
C GLY A 306 13.00 6.74 7.91
N TYR A 307 13.29 7.93 8.46
CA TYR A 307 14.21 8.14 9.60
C TYR A 307 13.46 8.65 10.85
N GLY A 308 12.16 8.36 10.95
CA GLY A 308 11.30 8.75 12.05
C GLY A 308 11.34 7.74 13.21
N PRO A 309 10.89 8.15 14.42
CA PRO A 309 10.72 7.22 15.53
C PRO A 309 9.60 6.21 15.23
N THR A 310 9.93 4.92 15.30
CA THR A 310 8.96 3.82 15.29
C THR A 310 8.36 3.61 16.69
N PRO A 311 7.22 2.88 16.85
CA PRO A 311 6.66 2.56 18.17
C PRO A 311 7.65 1.82 19.10
N GLU A 312 8.59 1.09 18.52
CA GLU A 312 9.58 0.26 19.23
C GLU A 312 10.87 1.05 19.56
N SER A 313 11.05 2.23 18.95
CA SER A 313 12.25 3.05 19.09
C SER A 313 12.36 3.70 20.48
N ARG A 314 13.19 3.12 21.36
CA ARG A 314 13.53 3.70 22.67
C ARG A 314 14.40 4.96 22.47
N PRO A 315 14.00 6.14 22.97
CA PRO A 315 14.85 7.32 22.99
C PRO A 315 16.10 7.13 23.88
N ALA A 316 17.10 7.99 23.69
CA ALA A 316 18.09 8.25 24.73
C ALA A 316 17.40 8.80 25.99
N THR A 317 17.94 8.47 27.17
CA THR A 317 17.23 8.64 28.43
C THR A 317 17.05 10.09 28.91
N ALA A 318 15.89 10.33 29.53
CA ALA A 318 15.51 11.44 30.41
C ALA A 318 15.06 12.77 29.76
N PHE A 319 14.12 13.44 30.45
CA PHE A 319 13.58 14.76 30.13
C PHE A 319 14.64 15.86 30.31
N GLY A 320 15.53 16.02 29.33
CA GLY A 320 16.46 17.15 29.26
C GLY A 320 15.71 18.46 29.04
N GLY A 321 15.93 19.47 29.90
CA GLY A 321 15.15 20.72 29.85
C GLY A 321 15.17 21.40 28.47
N ALA A 322 13.98 21.63 27.92
CA ALA A 322 13.77 22.08 26.54
C ALA A 322 14.63 23.31 26.19
N ARG A 323 15.63 23.11 25.33
CA ARG A 323 16.53 24.18 24.82
C ARG A 323 15.74 25.09 23.89
N GLY A 324 15.12 26.11 24.47
CA GLY A 324 14.14 26.98 23.82
C GLY A 324 14.67 27.62 22.53
N ARG A 325 14.16 27.17 21.39
CA ARG A 325 14.04 28.02 20.21
C ARG A 325 13.13 29.20 20.57
N GLY A 326 13.40 30.37 20.02
CA GLY A 326 12.58 31.57 20.23
C GLY A 326 11.19 31.41 19.62
N TRP A 327 10.25 30.83 20.36
CA TRP A 327 8.84 30.76 19.95
C TRP A 327 8.27 32.18 19.80
N PRO A 328 7.43 32.45 18.79
CA PRO A 328 6.67 33.69 18.72
C PRO A 328 5.85 33.91 20.00
N PRO A 329 5.76 35.14 20.56
CA PRO A 329 5.09 35.38 21.85
C PRO A 329 3.62 34.96 21.93
N TRP A 330 2.95 34.78 20.79
CA TRP A 330 1.57 34.25 20.73
C TRP A 330 1.50 32.75 21.01
N LEU A 331 2.51 31.96 20.59
CA LEU A 331 2.41 30.50 20.54
C LEU A 331 2.30 29.87 21.93
N PRO A 332 3.14 30.22 22.94
CA PRO A 332 2.98 29.68 24.29
C PRO A 332 1.63 30.05 24.93
N ARG A 333 1.08 31.23 24.60
CA ARG A 333 -0.23 31.68 25.12
C ARG A 333 -1.38 30.87 24.51
N VAL A 334 -1.41 30.73 23.19
CA VAL A 334 -2.43 29.94 22.48
C VAL A 334 -2.33 28.46 22.87
N ALA A 335 -1.12 27.90 22.95
CA ALA A 335 -0.92 26.53 23.38
C ALA A 335 -1.41 26.29 24.83
N ALA A 336 -1.17 27.24 25.75
CA ALA A 336 -1.63 27.16 27.13
C ALA A 336 -3.16 27.21 27.26
N GLU A 337 -3.84 28.08 26.50
CA GLU A 337 -5.30 28.16 26.47
C GLU A 337 -5.93 26.86 25.95
N LEU A 338 -5.43 26.33 24.83
CA LEU A 338 -5.92 25.08 24.23
C LEU A 338 -5.63 23.86 25.12
N ALA A 339 -4.46 23.83 25.78
CA ALA A 339 -4.13 22.79 26.75
C ALA A 339 -5.06 22.85 27.97
N THR A 340 -5.46 24.06 28.38
CA THR A 340 -6.37 24.28 29.51
C THR A 340 -7.82 23.89 29.17
N GLU A 341 -8.29 24.14 27.94
CA GLU A 341 -9.58 23.61 27.45
C GLU A 341 -9.61 22.09 27.59
N LEU A 342 -8.62 21.39 27.03
CA LEU A 342 -8.54 19.94 27.07
C LEU A 342 -8.34 19.40 28.50
N ALA A 343 -7.53 20.07 29.34
CA ALA A 343 -7.24 19.59 30.69
C ALA A 343 -8.39 19.83 31.69
N THR A 344 -9.33 20.72 31.37
CA THR A 344 -10.57 20.94 32.13
C THR A 344 -11.76 20.14 31.58
N GLY A 345 -11.72 19.72 30.32
CA GLY A 345 -12.72 18.86 29.69
C GLY A 345 -12.86 17.46 30.30
N ASN A 346 -13.96 16.77 29.97
CA ASN A 346 -14.28 15.42 30.45
C ASN A 346 -14.28 14.41 29.30
N GLY A 347 -13.98 13.13 29.61
CA GLY A 347 -13.90 12.06 28.59
C GLY A 347 -12.58 12.05 27.82
N ALA A 348 -12.35 11.07 26.95
CA ALA A 348 -11.19 11.07 26.07
C ALA A 348 -11.47 11.92 24.83
N ASP A 349 -10.50 12.70 24.38
CA ASP A 349 -10.64 13.62 23.23
C ASP A 349 -9.47 13.42 22.27
N ALA A 350 -9.75 13.04 21.02
CA ALA A 350 -8.74 12.77 19.99
C ALA A 350 -8.26 14.03 19.26
N ARG A 351 -8.84 15.22 19.53
CA ARG A 351 -8.42 16.49 18.92
C ARG A 351 -6.97 16.83 19.27
N VAL A 352 -6.20 17.18 18.24
CA VAL A 352 -4.85 17.73 18.35
C VAL A 352 -4.81 19.05 17.60
N TRP A 353 -4.46 20.11 18.31
CA TRP A 353 -4.18 21.40 17.67
C TRP A 353 -2.72 21.43 17.23
N VAL A 354 -2.49 21.72 15.96
CA VAL A 354 -1.16 21.80 15.33
C VAL A 354 -0.89 23.27 15.01
N LEU A 355 0.04 23.87 15.78
CA LEU A 355 0.42 25.27 15.70
C LEU A 355 1.78 25.36 14.99
N ASP A 356 1.85 25.92 13.78
CA ASP A 356 3.13 26.17 13.12
C ASP A 356 3.66 27.58 13.47
N ALA A 357 4.73 27.60 14.25
CA ALA A 357 5.44 28.82 14.65
C ALA A 357 5.96 29.64 13.46
N ARG A 358 6.17 29.01 12.29
CA ARG A 358 6.80 29.64 11.13
C ARG A 358 5.82 30.32 10.17
N THR A 359 4.57 29.87 10.14
CA THR A 359 3.49 30.44 9.30
C THR A 359 2.41 31.17 10.11
N GLY A 360 2.32 30.93 11.43
CA GLY A 360 1.21 31.45 12.24
C GLY A 360 -0.09 30.67 12.07
N THR A 361 -0.07 29.51 11.39
CA THR A 361 -1.25 28.66 11.22
C THR A 361 -1.55 27.87 12.49
N VAL A 362 -2.84 27.70 12.76
CA VAL A 362 -3.38 26.83 13.81
C VAL A 362 -4.41 25.93 13.13
N ASP A 363 -4.10 24.63 13.07
CA ASP A 363 -4.96 23.61 12.46
C ASP A 363 -5.48 22.63 13.53
N ARG A 364 -6.62 21.99 13.28
CA ARG A 364 -7.30 21.09 14.21
C ARG A 364 -7.46 19.71 13.58
N GLN A 365 -6.52 18.83 13.88
CA GLN A 365 -6.44 17.46 13.35
C GLN A 365 -6.94 16.46 14.40
N GLU A 366 -7.28 15.24 13.98
CA GLU A 366 -7.65 14.15 14.88
C GLU A 366 -6.52 13.12 14.94
N LEU A 367 -6.14 12.67 16.14
CA LEU A 367 -5.13 11.62 16.26
C LEU A 367 -5.73 10.25 15.95
N LEU A 368 -5.55 9.81 14.70
CA LEU A 368 -5.67 8.41 14.31
C LEU A 368 -4.70 7.55 15.14
N PRO A 369 -5.16 6.67 16.04
CA PRO A 369 -4.28 5.79 16.80
C PRO A 369 -3.47 4.87 15.88
N ASP A 370 -2.27 4.47 16.27
CA ASP A 370 -1.51 3.43 15.56
C ASP A 370 -1.86 2.05 16.16
N SER A 371 -2.35 1.13 15.35
CA SER A 371 -2.79 -0.20 15.78
C SER A 371 -1.66 -1.17 16.13
N THR A 372 -0.42 -0.86 15.74
CA THR A 372 0.80 -1.57 16.15
C THR A 372 1.42 -1.00 17.44
N CYS A 373 0.83 0.05 18.02
CA CYS A 373 1.39 0.70 19.21
C CYS A 373 1.44 -0.25 20.42
N PRO A 374 2.61 -0.49 21.05
CA PRO A 374 2.74 -1.41 22.19
C PRO A 374 2.05 -0.93 23.47
N VAL A 375 1.59 0.33 23.52
CA VAL A 375 0.94 0.95 24.69
C VAL A 375 -0.59 0.98 24.58
N CYS A 376 -1.14 1.10 23.37
CA CYS A 376 -2.60 1.22 23.18
C CYS A 376 -3.11 0.75 21.79
N GLY A 377 -2.30 -0.01 21.06
CA GLY A 377 -2.76 -0.91 20.01
C GLY A 377 -3.61 -2.04 20.62
N ASP A 378 -4.28 -2.79 19.76
CA ASP A 378 -5.31 -3.75 20.17
C ASP A 378 -5.41 -4.84 19.09
N PRO A 379 -5.01 -6.09 19.39
CA PRO A 379 -4.96 -7.19 18.43
C PRO A 379 -6.34 -7.83 18.13
N GLY A 380 -7.44 -7.29 18.67
CA GLY A 380 -8.79 -7.84 18.58
C GLY A 380 -9.48 -7.72 17.20
N GLY A 381 -8.83 -8.18 16.14
CA GLY A 381 -9.48 -8.52 14.87
C GLY A 381 -9.91 -9.98 14.82
N ASP A 382 -10.98 -10.27 14.08
CA ASP A 382 -11.23 -11.66 13.65
C ASP A 382 -10.04 -12.13 12.78
N PRO A 383 -9.50 -13.34 13.00
CA PRO A 383 -8.37 -13.85 12.21
C PRO A 383 -8.74 -14.19 10.76
N LEU A 384 -10.02 -14.45 10.47
CA LEU A 384 -10.49 -14.90 9.15
C LEU A 384 -11.37 -13.84 8.49
N PRO A 385 -11.31 -13.68 7.16
CA PRO A 385 -12.26 -12.85 6.44
C PRO A 385 -13.68 -13.40 6.60
N VAL A 386 -14.65 -12.51 6.86
CA VAL A 386 -16.06 -12.87 7.01
C VAL A 386 -16.86 -12.29 5.83
N PHE A 387 -17.35 -13.19 4.99
CA PHE A 387 -18.16 -12.92 3.82
C PHE A 387 -19.66 -12.90 4.14
N ASP A 388 -20.47 -12.39 3.20
CA ASP A 388 -21.95 -12.38 3.25
C ASP A 388 -22.53 -11.73 4.54
N ARG A 389 -21.84 -10.73 5.09
CA ARG A 389 -22.22 -10.00 6.31
C ARG A 389 -23.60 -9.33 6.16
N PRO A 390 -24.59 -9.62 7.04
CA PRO A 390 -25.98 -9.15 6.85
C PRO A 390 -26.20 -7.62 6.87
N ASP A 391 -25.26 -6.88 7.44
CA ASP A 391 -25.24 -5.41 7.56
C ASP A 391 -24.44 -4.72 6.42
N THR A 392 -23.77 -5.50 5.57
CA THR A 392 -22.91 -4.99 4.50
C THR A 392 -23.71 -4.68 3.23
N ARG A 393 -23.42 -3.52 2.61
CA ARG A 393 -24.07 -3.08 1.37
C ARG A 393 -23.40 -3.74 0.16
N TYR A 394 -24.09 -4.69 -0.47
CA TYR A 394 -23.61 -5.37 -1.69
C TYR A 394 -24.12 -4.79 -3.01
N THR A 395 -25.04 -3.83 -2.97
CA THR A 395 -25.62 -3.24 -4.18
C THR A 395 -24.63 -2.29 -4.85
N LYS A 396 -24.15 -2.68 -6.05
CA LYS A 396 -23.39 -1.85 -7.00
C LYS A 396 -24.11 -0.52 -7.25
N ARG A 397 -23.36 0.56 -7.47
CA ARG A 397 -23.93 1.88 -7.83
C ARG A 397 -24.63 1.84 -9.19
N ASP A 398 -24.05 1.09 -10.11
CA ASP A 398 -24.48 0.87 -11.48
C ASP A 398 -24.08 -0.57 -11.85
N PRO A 399 -24.86 -1.33 -12.66
CA PRO A 399 -24.49 -2.68 -13.05
C PRO A 399 -23.08 -2.80 -13.69
N ALA A 400 -22.61 -1.74 -14.36
CA ALA A 400 -21.30 -1.66 -15.02
C ALA A 400 -20.11 -1.57 -14.04
N VAL A 401 -20.29 -1.06 -12.81
CA VAL A 401 -19.15 -0.67 -11.94
C VAL A 401 -18.96 -1.60 -10.73
N LEU A 402 -17.72 -2.03 -10.50
CA LEU A 402 -17.33 -2.85 -9.35
C LEU A 402 -17.15 -2.03 -8.05
N ARG A 403 -18.14 -1.18 -7.74
CA ARG A 403 -18.19 -0.38 -6.52
C ARG A 403 -19.62 -0.28 -5.99
N THR A 404 -19.78 -0.56 -4.69
CA THR A 404 -21.06 -0.53 -3.98
C THR A 404 -21.47 0.87 -3.51
N ARG A 405 -20.50 1.78 -3.33
CA ARG A 405 -20.70 3.18 -2.90
C ARG A 405 -19.65 4.11 -3.53
N GLU A 406 -19.81 5.42 -3.34
CA GLU A 406 -18.70 6.35 -3.52
C GLU A 406 -17.81 6.33 -2.27
N ILE A 407 -16.52 6.58 -2.47
CA ILE A 407 -15.59 7.00 -1.43
C ILE A 407 -15.13 8.37 -1.89
N ASP A 408 -15.40 9.41 -1.11
CA ASP A 408 -15.32 10.80 -1.53
C ASP A 408 -14.22 11.58 -0.78
N GLY A 409 -14.35 12.91 -0.70
CA GLY A 409 -13.27 13.80 -0.25
C GLY A 409 -12.85 13.60 1.21
N ASP A 410 -13.78 13.17 2.07
CA ASP A 410 -13.58 13.05 3.51
C ASP A 410 -12.44 12.06 3.85
N VAL A 411 -12.23 11.02 3.03
CA VAL A 411 -11.09 10.10 3.19
C VAL A 411 -9.75 10.79 2.96
N VAL A 412 -9.68 11.73 2.00
CA VAL A 412 -8.46 12.51 1.76
C VAL A 412 -8.21 13.42 2.96
N ASP A 413 -9.25 14.11 3.42
CA ASP A 413 -9.13 15.02 4.56
C ASP A 413 -8.72 14.30 5.87
N ASP A 414 -9.19 13.07 6.12
CA ASP A 414 -8.91 12.36 7.36
C ASP A 414 -7.50 11.72 7.43
N TYR A 415 -6.88 11.38 6.30
CA TYR A 415 -5.53 10.79 6.29
C TYR A 415 -4.42 11.70 5.76
N LEU A 416 -4.72 12.71 4.93
CA LEU A 416 -3.74 13.63 4.35
C LEU A 416 -3.65 14.92 5.20
N ARG A 417 -2.72 14.92 6.17
CA ARG A 417 -2.50 16.04 7.09
C ARG A 417 -1.01 16.25 7.41
N ARG A 418 -0.51 17.45 7.09
CA ARG A 418 0.90 17.88 7.32
C ARG A 418 1.40 17.72 8.76
N GLY A 419 0.50 17.74 9.75
CA GLY A 419 0.82 17.50 11.15
C GLY A 419 0.87 16.01 11.45
N ILE A 420 -0.29 15.40 11.73
CA ILE A 420 -0.42 14.03 12.27
C ILE A 420 -1.11 13.04 11.32
N GLY A 421 -1.26 13.40 10.04
CA GLY A 421 -1.84 12.50 9.03
C GLY A 421 -0.95 11.30 8.73
N LEU A 422 -1.55 10.23 8.22
CA LEU A 422 -0.82 9.07 7.70
C LEU A 422 0.04 9.50 6.50
N PHE A 423 -0.54 10.31 5.61
CA PHE A 423 0.14 11.00 4.52
C PHE A 423 0.35 12.47 4.88
N LYS A 424 1.46 13.07 4.43
CA LYS A 424 1.81 14.46 4.75
C LYS A 424 1.54 15.44 3.61
N GLU A 425 1.79 14.99 2.39
CA GLU A 425 1.81 15.80 1.18
C GLU A 425 1.25 14.97 0.02
N VAL A 426 0.69 15.67 -0.96
CA VAL A 426 0.21 15.11 -2.22
C VAL A 426 0.82 15.95 -3.34
N ALA A 427 1.25 15.30 -4.41
CA ALA A 427 1.64 15.96 -5.65
C ALA A 427 0.60 15.63 -6.73
N ASP A 428 0.24 16.60 -7.55
CA ASP A 428 -0.56 16.36 -8.75
C ASP A 428 0.37 16.44 -9.97
N ASP A 429 0.26 15.48 -10.88
CA ASP A 429 0.86 15.54 -12.21
C ASP A 429 -0.09 16.34 -13.11
N LEU A 430 0.41 17.45 -13.64
CA LEU A 430 -0.35 18.39 -14.47
C LEU A 430 -0.06 18.22 -15.98
N ASP A 431 0.88 17.35 -16.34
CA ASP A 431 1.36 17.10 -17.70
C ASP A 431 0.81 15.78 -18.28
N GLY A 432 0.13 14.96 -17.47
CA GLY A 432 -0.53 13.71 -17.85
C GLY A 432 -1.81 13.84 -18.71
N PRO A 433 -2.20 12.77 -19.46
CA PRO A 433 -3.46 12.73 -20.21
C PRO A 433 -4.69 12.57 -19.30
N LEU A 434 -4.49 12.13 -18.07
CA LEU A 434 -5.49 11.97 -17.03
C LEU A 434 -5.03 12.76 -15.81
N ALA A 435 -5.97 13.12 -14.93
CA ALA A 435 -5.59 13.69 -13.66
C ALA A 435 -4.91 12.57 -12.85
N ALA A 436 -3.63 12.73 -12.56
CA ALA A 436 -2.87 11.81 -11.71
C ALA A 436 -2.38 12.56 -10.47
N SER A 437 -2.42 11.89 -9.33
CA SER A 437 -1.95 12.42 -8.05
C SER A 437 -1.20 11.34 -7.29
N SER A 438 -0.11 11.71 -6.62
CA SER A 438 0.66 10.79 -5.78
C SER A 438 0.71 11.23 -4.32
N VAL A 439 0.61 10.25 -3.41
CA VAL A 439 0.92 10.41 -1.99
C VAL A 439 2.06 9.49 -1.60
N GLU A 440 2.89 9.97 -0.68
CA GLU A 440 4.07 9.23 -0.20
C GLU A 440 3.71 8.49 1.09
N GLN A 441 3.63 7.16 1.04
CA GLN A 441 3.52 6.34 2.26
C GLN A 441 4.89 6.29 2.95
N PRO A 442 5.02 6.80 4.20
CA PRO A 442 6.24 6.64 4.97
C PRO A 442 6.40 5.17 5.40
N VAL A 443 7.48 4.54 4.99
CA VAL A 443 7.81 3.15 5.37
C VAL A 443 8.91 3.12 6.43
N ARG A 444 8.83 2.21 7.41
CA ARG A 444 9.69 2.23 8.62
C ARG A 444 11.20 1.99 8.35
N TRP A 445 11.57 1.59 7.13
CA TRP A 445 12.93 1.23 6.71
C TRP A 445 13.61 2.27 5.79
N GLY A 446 13.61 3.56 6.13
CA GLY A 446 14.38 4.60 5.41
C GLY A 446 13.79 5.07 4.07
N ARG A 447 13.11 4.18 3.33
CA ARG A 447 12.46 4.48 2.04
C ARG A 447 11.17 5.30 2.20
N ARG A 448 10.63 5.71 1.06
CA ARG A 448 9.24 6.11 0.88
C ARG A 448 8.65 5.25 -0.22
N GLU A 449 7.35 5.04 -0.18
CA GLU A 449 6.62 4.18 -1.10
C GLU A 449 5.50 5.02 -1.74
N PRO A 450 5.55 5.30 -3.06
CA PRO A 450 4.56 6.15 -3.71
C PRO A 450 3.28 5.38 -4.02
N ALA A 451 2.13 6.03 -3.84
CA ALA A 451 0.82 5.55 -4.27
C ALA A 451 0.21 6.55 -5.26
N ILE A 452 -0.28 6.11 -6.42
CA ILE A 452 -0.52 6.95 -7.62
C ILE A 452 -1.93 6.74 -8.21
N GLY A 453 -2.89 7.48 -7.66
CA GLY A 453 -4.25 7.50 -8.18
C GLY A 453 -4.37 8.23 -9.51
N ARG A 454 -5.08 7.63 -10.47
CA ARG A 454 -5.40 8.18 -11.79
C ARG A 454 -6.92 8.26 -11.98
N ALA A 455 -7.43 9.37 -12.50
CA ALA A 455 -8.85 9.58 -12.74
C ALA A 455 -9.12 10.71 -13.75
N GLU A 456 -10.40 10.97 -14.05
CA GLU A 456 -10.80 12.13 -14.87
C GLU A 456 -10.58 13.49 -14.18
N THR A 457 -10.50 13.52 -12.84
CA THR A 457 -10.35 14.77 -12.06
C THR A 457 -9.38 14.61 -10.91
N TYR A 458 -8.66 15.69 -10.56
CA TYR A 458 -7.71 15.69 -9.43
C TYR A 458 -8.36 15.35 -8.09
N ARG A 459 -9.66 15.66 -7.89
CA ARG A 459 -10.36 15.25 -6.66
C ARG A 459 -10.42 13.73 -6.56
N ALA A 460 -10.83 13.06 -7.64
CA ALA A 460 -10.87 11.60 -7.69
C ALA A 460 -9.45 10.98 -7.67
N ALA A 461 -8.49 11.56 -8.39
CA ALA A 461 -7.10 11.08 -8.43
C ALA A 461 -6.46 11.09 -7.04
N ARG A 462 -6.57 12.19 -6.28
CA ARG A 462 -6.10 12.27 -4.89
C ARG A 462 -6.81 11.28 -3.96
N THR A 463 -8.12 11.05 -4.15
CA THR A 463 -8.86 10.03 -3.39
C THR A 463 -8.34 8.62 -3.68
N VAL A 464 -8.11 8.26 -4.95
CA VAL A 464 -7.53 6.96 -5.31
C VAL A 464 -6.10 6.83 -4.76
N ALA A 465 -5.28 7.89 -4.84
CA ALA A 465 -3.91 7.87 -4.30
C ALA A 465 -3.89 7.62 -2.77
N VAL A 466 -4.78 8.28 -2.02
CA VAL A 466 -4.94 8.04 -0.58
C VAL A 466 -5.42 6.63 -0.29
N LEU A 467 -6.33 6.07 -1.09
CA LEU A 467 -6.79 4.69 -0.95
C LEU A 467 -5.68 3.67 -1.25
N GLU A 468 -4.95 3.83 -2.36
CA GLU A 468 -3.82 2.98 -2.74
C GLU A 468 -2.65 3.09 -1.74
N GLY A 469 -2.50 4.23 -1.06
CA GLY A 469 -1.58 4.39 0.09
C GLY A 469 -2.07 3.69 1.35
N LEU A 470 -3.39 3.69 1.61
CA LEU A 470 -4.02 2.99 2.74
C LEU A 470 -4.00 1.47 2.57
N GLU A 471 -4.14 1.01 1.32
CA GLU A 471 -3.91 -0.38 0.93
C GLU A 471 -2.48 -0.77 1.27
N ARG A 472 -1.47 -0.10 0.70
CA ARG A 472 -0.06 -0.36 1.04
C ARG A 472 0.24 -0.29 2.55
N TYR A 473 -0.39 0.62 3.30
CA TYR A 473 -0.24 0.68 4.75
C TYR A 473 -0.70 -0.61 5.45
N ALA A 474 -1.83 -1.19 5.05
CA ALA A 474 -2.31 -2.47 5.55
C ALA A 474 -1.50 -3.67 4.99
N SER A 475 -1.11 -3.61 3.73
CA SER A 475 -0.31 -4.64 3.07
C SER A 475 1.11 -4.75 3.67
N LEU A 476 1.68 -3.66 4.19
CA LEU A 476 3.01 -3.60 4.82
C LEU A 476 3.01 -3.82 6.35
N TYR A 477 1.90 -3.59 7.06
CA TYR A 477 1.88 -3.61 8.53
C TYR A 477 0.78 -4.50 9.11
N ARG A 478 1.17 -5.29 10.11
CA ARG A 478 0.38 -6.34 10.75
C ARG A 478 -0.35 -5.83 12.01
N GLY A 479 -1.10 -4.73 11.88
CA GLY A 479 -1.78 -4.06 12.99
C GLY A 479 -3.18 -4.59 13.29
N GLY A 480 -3.46 -4.94 14.54
CA GLY A 480 -4.80 -5.37 14.96
C GLY A 480 -5.20 -6.80 14.56
N ALA A 481 -4.23 -7.65 14.21
CA ALA A 481 -4.42 -9.09 13.99
C ALA A 481 -3.89 -9.92 15.19
N PRO A 482 -4.45 -11.11 15.48
CA PRO A 482 -3.88 -12.06 16.46
C PRO A 482 -2.43 -12.45 16.13
N ALA A 483 -1.67 -12.98 17.09
CA ALA A 483 -0.30 -13.47 16.85
C ALA A 483 -0.27 -14.59 15.79
N PRO A 484 0.80 -14.70 14.98
CA PRO A 484 0.89 -15.74 13.95
C PRO A 484 1.12 -17.12 14.58
N VAL A 485 0.78 -18.18 13.83
CA VAL A 485 1.22 -19.54 14.16
C VAL A 485 2.65 -19.70 13.66
N ARG A 486 3.60 -20.05 14.51
CA ARG A 486 5.01 -20.25 14.13
C ARG A 486 5.33 -21.74 14.05
N ALA A 487 5.57 -22.26 12.86
CA ALA A 487 5.76 -23.69 12.60
C ALA A 487 6.53 -23.94 11.29
N ALA A 488 7.07 -25.14 11.12
CA ALA A 488 7.52 -25.61 9.81
C ALA A 488 6.32 -26.15 9.00
N TYR A 489 6.39 -26.13 7.67
CA TYR A 489 5.33 -26.73 6.84
C TYR A 489 5.18 -28.23 7.10
N ALA A 490 6.28 -28.93 7.37
CA ALA A 490 6.31 -30.34 7.75
C ALA A 490 5.49 -30.67 9.03
N ASP A 491 5.27 -29.70 9.92
CA ASP A 491 4.44 -29.86 11.13
C ASP A 491 2.94 -29.60 10.86
N LEU A 492 2.60 -28.89 9.77
CA LEU A 492 1.24 -28.44 9.44
C LEU A 492 0.58 -29.28 8.34
N GLY A 493 1.37 -29.73 7.35
CA GLY A 493 0.89 -30.50 6.20
C GLY A 493 -0.30 -29.84 5.50
N ASP A 494 -1.35 -30.63 5.25
CA ASP A 494 -2.53 -30.20 4.50
C ASP A 494 -3.30 -29.02 5.13
N ASP A 495 -3.11 -28.67 6.42
CA ASP A 495 -3.77 -27.49 7.01
C ASP A 495 -3.15 -26.15 6.52
N ALA A 496 -2.04 -26.20 5.78
CA ALA A 496 -1.34 -25.04 5.24
C ALA A 496 -1.16 -25.05 3.71
N VAL A 497 -0.82 -23.90 3.15
CA VAL A 497 -0.37 -23.75 1.76
C VAL A 497 1.11 -24.09 1.67
N ASP A 498 1.48 -25.10 0.88
CA ASP A 498 2.87 -25.39 0.55
C ASP A 498 3.52 -24.17 -0.16
N PRO A 499 4.56 -23.53 0.42
CA PRO A 499 5.26 -22.41 -0.17
C PRO A 499 5.86 -22.69 -1.57
N VAL A 500 6.12 -23.95 -1.93
CA VAL A 500 6.55 -24.33 -3.29
C VAL A 500 5.49 -23.93 -4.32
N THR A 501 4.20 -24.08 -4.00
CA THR A 501 3.08 -23.75 -4.89
C THR A 501 2.87 -22.25 -5.09
N LEU A 502 3.50 -21.42 -4.26
CA LEU A 502 3.53 -19.96 -4.42
C LEU A 502 4.63 -19.49 -5.37
N GLY A 503 5.44 -20.40 -5.90
CA GLY A 503 6.58 -20.10 -6.74
C GLY A 503 7.82 -19.70 -5.94
N LEU A 504 8.92 -20.41 -6.13
CA LEU A 504 10.21 -20.19 -5.48
C LEU A 504 11.26 -19.63 -6.45
N HIS A 505 12.35 -19.11 -5.89
CA HIS A 505 13.48 -18.63 -6.68
C HIS A 505 14.25 -19.80 -7.33
N PRO A 506 14.87 -19.58 -8.50
CA PRO A 506 15.78 -20.55 -9.10
C PRO A 506 16.96 -20.92 -8.16
N PRO A 507 17.44 -22.18 -8.15
CA PRO A 507 18.53 -22.61 -7.29
C PRO A 507 19.81 -21.77 -7.47
N GLU A 508 20.08 -21.31 -8.68
CA GLU A 508 21.24 -20.48 -8.99
C GLU A 508 21.15 -19.04 -8.47
N SER A 509 20.05 -18.62 -7.84
CA SER A 509 19.97 -17.36 -7.11
C SER A 509 20.52 -17.47 -5.68
N TYR A 510 20.27 -18.57 -4.96
CA TYR A 510 20.58 -18.68 -3.53
C TYR A 510 22.09 -18.62 -3.22
N GLY A 511 22.94 -19.13 -4.13
CA GLY A 511 24.40 -19.08 -3.99
C GLY A 511 25.04 -17.73 -4.31
N ARG A 512 24.28 -16.67 -4.61
CA ARG A 512 24.83 -15.39 -5.12
C ARG A 512 25.14 -14.39 -3.99
N PRO A 513 26.31 -13.72 -4.02
CA PRO A 513 26.63 -12.66 -3.07
C PRO A 513 25.55 -11.56 -3.05
N GLY A 514 25.05 -11.24 -1.85
CA GLY A 514 24.02 -10.22 -1.64
C GLY A 514 22.59 -10.63 -1.96
N PHE A 515 22.32 -11.90 -2.28
CA PHE A 515 20.94 -12.40 -2.40
C PHE A 515 20.29 -12.46 -0.99
N PRO A 516 19.13 -11.82 -0.76
CA PRO A 516 18.61 -11.60 0.59
C PRO A 516 17.63 -12.68 1.09
N PHE A 517 17.39 -13.73 0.30
CA PHE A 517 16.41 -14.77 0.60
C PHE A 517 17.09 -16.10 0.89
N ALA A 518 16.60 -16.81 1.91
CA ALA A 518 17.03 -18.17 2.23
C ALA A 518 16.39 -19.18 1.27
N GLU A 519 17.09 -20.29 1.01
CA GLU A 519 16.50 -21.45 0.34
C GLU A 519 15.39 -22.06 1.21
N TYR A 520 14.27 -22.44 0.58
CA TYR A 520 13.12 -22.99 1.30
C TYR A 520 13.21 -24.51 1.40
N SER A 521 12.90 -25.04 2.58
CA SER A 521 12.59 -26.46 2.79
C SER A 521 11.34 -26.64 3.66
N PRO A 522 10.64 -27.79 3.62
CA PRO A 522 9.48 -28.06 4.47
C PRO A 522 9.72 -27.89 5.98
N GLU A 523 10.97 -28.03 6.42
CA GLU A 523 11.44 -27.86 7.81
C GLU A 523 11.72 -26.39 8.18
N THR A 524 11.59 -25.46 7.23
CA THR A 524 11.83 -24.03 7.45
C THR A 524 10.71 -23.44 8.30
N VAL A 525 11.01 -23.14 9.56
CA VAL A 525 10.07 -22.50 10.48
C VAL A 525 9.82 -21.05 10.08
N VAL A 526 8.58 -20.74 9.73
CA VAL A 526 8.09 -19.39 9.38
C VAL A 526 6.84 -19.05 10.21
N ASP A 527 6.44 -17.78 10.16
CA ASP A 527 5.17 -17.31 10.72
C ASP A 527 4.04 -17.49 9.69
N TRP A 528 2.87 -17.95 10.16
CA TRP A 528 1.71 -18.30 9.36
C TRP A 528 0.46 -17.52 9.78
N LEU A 529 -0.34 -17.12 8.79
CA LEU A 529 -1.60 -16.40 8.95
C LEU A 529 -2.79 -17.25 8.47
N PRO A 530 -3.93 -17.25 9.19
CA PRO A 530 -5.15 -17.88 8.72
C PRO A 530 -5.80 -17.09 7.57
N GLY A 531 -6.16 -17.80 6.50
CA GLY A 531 -6.99 -17.32 5.40
C GLY A 531 -8.18 -18.24 5.13
N HIS A 532 -9.08 -17.84 4.24
CA HIS A 532 -10.20 -18.66 3.77
C HIS A 532 -9.93 -19.19 2.36
N SER A 533 -9.87 -20.50 2.21
CA SER A 533 -9.78 -21.23 0.94
C SER A 533 -11.17 -21.50 0.38
N PHE A 534 -11.39 -21.16 -0.90
CA PHE A 534 -12.65 -21.40 -1.60
C PHE A 534 -12.76 -22.82 -2.16
N ALA A 535 -11.66 -23.49 -2.51
CA ALA A 535 -11.66 -24.90 -2.91
C ALA A 535 -11.98 -25.83 -1.72
N ARG A 536 -11.50 -25.48 -0.52
CA ARG A 536 -11.80 -26.20 0.73
C ARG A 536 -13.09 -25.71 1.41
N ASN A 537 -13.58 -24.52 1.04
CA ASN A 537 -14.69 -23.82 1.71
C ASN A 537 -14.46 -23.73 3.23
N GLY A 538 -13.28 -23.26 3.64
CA GLY A 538 -12.83 -23.34 5.02
C GLY A 538 -11.50 -22.60 5.30
N PRO A 539 -11.02 -22.62 6.55
CA PRO A 539 -9.74 -22.03 6.91
C PRO A 539 -8.56 -22.79 6.30
N VAL A 540 -7.46 -22.08 6.07
CA VAL A 540 -6.13 -22.62 5.70
C VAL A 540 -5.05 -21.67 6.22
N LEU A 541 -3.87 -22.19 6.56
CA LEU A 541 -2.70 -21.38 6.93
C LEU A 541 -1.90 -20.94 5.70
N VAL A 542 -1.57 -19.66 5.60
CA VAL A 542 -0.80 -19.04 4.52
C VAL A 542 0.49 -18.45 5.12
N PRO A 543 1.67 -18.58 4.47
CA PRO A 543 2.91 -17.97 4.98
C PRO A 543 2.76 -16.45 5.11
N GLU A 544 3.15 -15.87 6.25
CA GLU A 544 3.02 -14.43 6.51
C GLU A 544 3.78 -13.59 5.46
N ARG A 545 4.91 -14.11 4.96
CA ARG A 545 5.72 -13.48 3.91
C ARG A 545 5.07 -13.49 2.51
N ALA A 546 4.02 -14.27 2.31
CA ALA A 546 3.16 -14.23 1.12
C ALA A 546 1.95 -13.30 1.29
N VAL A 547 1.72 -12.77 2.50
CA VAL A 547 0.60 -11.86 2.81
C VAL A 547 1.11 -10.43 2.99
N HIS A 548 2.13 -10.24 3.84
CA HIS A 548 2.75 -8.95 4.13
C HIS A 548 4.14 -8.84 3.49
N TRP A 549 4.29 -7.87 2.60
CA TRP A 549 5.45 -7.73 1.72
C TRP A 549 6.52 -6.78 2.27
N GLY A 550 7.69 -6.77 1.62
CA GLY A 550 8.87 -5.99 2.02
C GLY A 550 9.76 -6.66 3.09
N PRO A 551 10.84 -5.99 3.54
CA PRO A 551 11.77 -6.49 4.55
C PRO A 551 11.15 -6.85 5.91
N ARG A 552 11.96 -7.43 6.80
CA ARG A 552 11.66 -7.57 8.23
C ARG A 552 12.85 -7.12 9.09
N HIS A 553 12.60 -6.90 10.37
CA HIS A 553 13.57 -6.40 11.36
C HIS A 553 13.62 -7.21 12.65
N ASP A 554 12.86 -8.31 12.71
CA ASP A 554 12.76 -9.25 13.84
C ASP A 554 13.58 -10.55 13.64
N GLY A 555 14.17 -10.74 12.46
CA GLY A 555 15.02 -11.88 12.13
C GLY A 555 14.27 -13.12 11.61
N GLU A 556 13.00 -13.00 11.19
CA GLU A 556 12.31 -14.11 10.53
C GLU A 556 12.94 -14.46 9.16
N THR A 557 13.11 -15.76 8.91
CA THR A 557 13.57 -16.30 7.62
C THR A 557 12.63 -15.86 6.49
N THR A 558 13.14 -15.06 5.56
CA THR A 558 12.40 -14.71 4.33
C THR A 558 12.92 -15.58 3.19
N PHE A 559 12.03 -16.40 2.61
CA PHE A 559 12.38 -17.38 1.56
C PHE A 559 12.03 -16.94 0.13
N ALA A 560 11.27 -15.84 -0.01
CA ALA A 560 10.77 -15.35 -1.30
C ALA A 560 10.65 -13.82 -1.36
N PHE A 561 10.86 -13.24 -2.54
CA PHE A 561 10.52 -11.86 -2.89
C PHE A 561 9.01 -11.72 -3.12
N GLU A 562 8.31 -10.88 -2.36
CA GLU A 562 6.86 -10.64 -2.46
C GLU A 562 6.55 -9.14 -2.69
N THR A 563 5.40 -8.85 -3.30
CA THR A 563 4.92 -7.49 -3.64
C THR A 563 3.48 -7.26 -3.19
N SER A 564 2.92 -6.09 -3.50
CA SER A 564 1.49 -5.81 -3.32
C SER A 564 0.58 -6.66 -4.21
N ASN A 565 1.09 -7.42 -5.19
CA ASN A 565 0.31 -8.19 -6.16
C ASN A 565 -0.80 -9.06 -5.49
N GLY A 566 -2.07 -8.70 -5.69
CA GLY A 566 -3.25 -9.33 -5.08
C GLY A 566 -3.75 -8.67 -3.80
N CYS A 567 -3.11 -7.62 -3.29
CA CYS A 567 -3.62 -6.75 -2.23
C CYS A 567 -4.66 -5.79 -2.81
N ALA A 568 -5.75 -5.54 -2.09
CA ALA A 568 -6.79 -4.62 -2.57
C ALA A 568 -7.66 -4.03 -1.45
N LEU A 569 -8.16 -2.81 -1.69
CA LEU A 569 -9.21 -2.18 -0.89
C LEU A 569 -10.61 -2.27 -1.54
N GLY A 570 -11.60 -2.48 -0.68
CA GLY A 570 -13.02 -2.43 -1.03
C GLY A 570 -13.90 -1.94 0.12
N SER A 571 -15.15 -1.66 -0.22
CA SER A 571 -16.23 -1.36 0.74
C SER A 571 -16.78 -2.62 1.44
N SER A 572 -16.34 -3.81 1.02
CA SER A 572 -16.51 -5.09 1.69
C SER A 572 -15.31 -6.01 1.37
N VAL A 573 -15.23 -7.15 2.04
CA VAL A 573 -14.22 -8.19 1.78
C VAL A 573 -14.33 -8.73 0.34
N GLU A 574 -15.54 -8.88 -0.17
CA GLU A 574 -15.87 -9.34 -1.54
C GLU A 574 -15.53 -8.29 -2.60
N GLU A 575 -15.81 -7.00 -2.33
CA GLU A 575 -15.38 -5.92 -3.22
C GLU A 575 -13.84 -5.88 -3.28
N ALA A 576 -13.16 -5.98 -2.14
CA ALA A 576 -11.70 -6.03 -2.06
C ALA A 576 -11.13 -7.26 -2.80
N ALA A 577 -11.61 -8.47 -2.49
CA ALA A 577 -11.13 -9.71 -3.09
C ALA A 577 -11.39 -9.80 -4.60
N LEU A 578 -12.47 -9.21 -5.12
CA LEU A 578 -12.69 -9.09 -6.55
C LEU A 578 -11.65 -8.19 -7.24
N HIS A 579 -11.24 -7.09 -6.61
CA HIS A 579 -10.16 -6.23 -7.12
C HIS A 579 -8.78 -6.90 -7.02
N GLY A 580 -8.53 -7.71 -5.97
CA GLY A 580 -7.31 -8.53 -5.87
C GLY A 580 -7.25 -9.64 -6.92
N LEU A 581 -8.37 -10.34 -7.17
CA LEU A 581 -8.49 -11.34 -8.25
C LEU A 581 -8.28 -10.72 -9.65
N ARG A 582 -8.78 -9.51 -9.87
CA ARG A 582 -8.52 -8.72 -11.09
C ARG A 582 -7.02 -8.48 -11.27
N GLU A 583 -6.32 -8.00 -10.24
CA GLU A 583 -4.88 -7.71 -10.33
C GLU A 583 -4.08 -8.98 -10.63
N LEU A 584 -4.33 -10.07 -9.90
CA LEU A 584 -3.65 -11.36 -10.09
C LEU A 584 -3.82 -11.92 -11.50
N ALA A 585 -5.05 -11.92 -12.03
CA ALA A 585 -5.34 -12.39 -13.39
C ALA A 585 -4.60 -11.56 -14.46
N GLU A 586 -4.48 -10.25 -14.24
CA GLU A 586 -3.69 -9.40 -15.12
C GLU A 586 -2.20 -9.76 -15.06
N ARG A 587 -1.61 -9.83 -13.86
CA ARG A 587 -0.17 -10.04 -13.68
C ARG A 587 0.27 -11.44 -14.11
N ASP A 588 -0.51 -12.49 -13.83
CA ASP A 588 -0.28 -13.85 -14.32
C ASP A 588 -0.34 -13.89 -15.86
N SER A 589 -1.38 -13.30 -16.47
CA SER A 589 -1.54 -13.31 -17.92
C SER A 589 -0.38 -12.59 -18.65
N PHE A 590 0.10 -11.48 -18.11
CA PHE A 590 1.25 -10.74 -18.67
C PHE A 590 2.55 -11.53 -18.56
N LEU A 591 2.84 -12.10 -17.38
CA LEU A 591 4.07 -12.86 -17.14
C LEU A 591 4.10 -14.17 -17.95
N LEU A 592 2.97 -14.87 -18.06
CA LEU A 592 2.84 -16.03 -18.96
C LEU A 592 3.03 -15.64 -20.42
N THR A 593 2.42 -14.54 -20.87
CA THR A 593 2.59 -14.03 -22.24
C THR A 593 4.06 -13.79 -22.56
N TRP A 594 4.79 -13.15 -21.65
CA TRP A 594 6.23 -12.90 -21.81
C TRP A 594 7.07 -14.17 -21.79
N TYR A 595 7.00 -14.97 -20.70
CA TYR A 595 7.89 -16.12 -20.53
C TYR A 595 7.61 -17.24 -21.54
N ARG A 596 6.35 -17.53 -21.86
CA ARG A 596 5.98 -18.55 -22.86
C ARG A 596 6.04 -18.02 -24.30
N ARG A 597 6.22 -16.70 -24.49
CA ARG A 597 6.05 -16.01 -25.78
C ARG A 597 4.75 -16.41 -26.48
N LEU A 598 3.63 -16.21 -25.78
CA LEU A 598 2.31 -16.66 -26.25
C LEU A 598 1.89 -15.94 -27.52
N ARG A 599 1.37 -16.70 -28.49
CA ARG A 599 0.76 -16.15 -29.70
C ARG A 599 -0.66 -15.69 -29.39
N LEU A 600 -0.80 -14.43 -29.01
CA LEU A 600 -2.09 -13.80 -28.70
C LEU A 600 -2.70 -13.12 -29.94
N PRO A 601 -4.04 -13.07 -30.08
CA PRO A 601 -4.69 -12.24 -31.09
C PRO A 601 -4.68 -10.77 -30.67
N GLU A 602 -4.39 -9.87 -31.61
CA GLU A 602 -4.59 -8.43 -31.44
C GLU A 602 -6.08 -8.07 -31.49
N VAL A 603 -6.50 -7.06 -30.74
CA VAL A 603 -7.90 -6.62 -30.61
C VAL A 603 -8.01 -5.17 -31.06
N ASP A 604 -9.02 -4.86 -31.89
CA ASP A 604 -9.21 -3.51 -32.41
C ASP A 604 -9.70 -2.55 -31.31
N LEU A 605 -8.85 -1.58 -30.94
CA LEU A 605 -9.17 -0.50 -30.01
C LEU A 605 -10.11 0.55 -30.61
N GLY A 606 -10.20 0.64 -31.94
CA GLY A 606 -11.11 1.51 -32.66
C GLY A 606 -12.57 1.09 -32.50
N ASP A 607 -12.85 -0.19 -32.28
CA ASP A 607 -14.20 -0.75 -32.13
C ASP A 607 -14.87 -0.40 -30.79
N ALA A 608 -14.14 0.19 -29.84
CA ALA A 608 -14.59 0.51 -28.49
C ALA A 608 -14.94 2.02 -28.34
N PRO A 609 -16.23 2.42 -28.36
CA PRO A 609 -16.59 3.84 -28.46
C PRO A 609 -16.20 4.67 -27.23
N GLY A 610 -16.14 4.07 -26.04
CA GLY A 610 -15.73 4.71 -24.79
C GLY A 610 -14.21 4.87 -24.67
N LEU A 611 -13.41 4.01 -25.33
CA LEU A 611 -11.94 4.16 -25.37
C LEU A 611 -11.48 5.30 -26.28
N ARG A 612 -12.21 5.58 -27.37
CA ARG A 612 -11.80 6.55 -28.42
C ARG A 612 -11.30 7.91 -27.89
N PRO A 613 -11.91 8.57 -26.88
CA PRO A 613 -11.40 9.82 -26.32
C PRO A 613 -10.06 9.66 -25.60
N LEU A 614 -9.87 8.57 -24.85
CA LEU A 614 -8.63 8.27 -24.13
C LEU A 614 -7.51 7.91 -25.11
N LEU A 615 -7.79 7.01 -26.05
CA LEU A 615 -6.84 6.60 -27.10
C LEU A 615 -6.35 7.80 -27.92
N ARG A 616 -7.26 8.62 -28.44
CA ARG A 616 -6.88 9.83 -29.20
C ARG A 616 -6.04 10.81 -28.38
N LYS A 617 -6.26 10.90 -27.06
CA LYS A 617 -5.46 11.75 -26.17
C LYS A 617 -4.08 11.13 -25.88
N ALA A 618 -4.02 9.82 -25.71
CA ALA A 618 -2.79 9.05 -25.55
C ALA A 618 -1.86 9.21 -26.75
N GLU A 619 -2.39 8.98 -27.97
CA GLU A 619 -1.67 9.16 -29.24
C GLU A 619 -1.20 10.60 -29.42
N LEU A 620 -2.07 11.60 -29.16
CA LEU A 620 -1.73 13.02 -29.30
C LEU A 620 -0.62 13.48 -28.33
N MET A 621 -0.57 12.93 -27.12
CA MET A 621 0.38 13.37 -26.09
C MET A 621 1.70 12.59 -26.07
N THR A 622 1.74 11.41 -26.67
CA THR A 622 2.96 10.56 -26.72
C THR A 622 3.55 10.43 -28.13
N GLY A 623 2.74 10.59 -29.18
CA GLY A 623 3.10 10.24 -30.55
C GLY A 623 3.15 8.73 -30.82
N CYS A 624 2.93 7.88 -29.81
CA CYS A 624 3.00 6.42 -29.92
C CYS A 624 1.67 5.83 -30.40
N ARG A 625 1.73 4.74 -31.16
CA ARG A 625 0.58 3.91 -31.52
C ARG A 625 0.33 2.88 -30.42
N PHE A 626 -0.91 2.71 -29.99
CA PHE A 626 -1.29 1.72 -28.98
C PHE A 626 -1.89 0.48 -29.64
N ARG A 627 -1.53 -0.70 -29.15
CA ARG A 627 -2.01 -2.03 -29.58
C ARG A 627 -2.36 -2.85 -28.34
N ALA A 628 -3.36 -3.72 -28.44
CA ALA A 628 -3.79 -4.57 -27.33
C ALA A 628 -4.00 -6.02 -27.79
N TYR A 629 -3.61 -6.96 -26.95
CA TYR A 629 -3.61 -8.39 -27.25
C TYR A 629 -4.39 -9.13 -26.16
N LEU A 630 -5.33 -9.99 -26.55
CA LEU A 630 -6.15 -10.73 -25.60
C LEU A 630 -5.31 -11.82 -24.90
N SER A 631 -5.16 -11.71 -23.58
CA SER A 631 -4.36 -12.62 -22.73
C SER A 631 -5.21 -13.40 -21.71
N THR A 632 -6.53 -13.49 -21.89
CA THR A 632 -7.44 -14.20 -20.98
C THR A 632 -7.06 -15.68 -20.80
N MET A 633 -6.48 -16.03 -19.65
CA MET A 633 -6.15 -17.41 -19.29
C MET A 633 -7.39 -18.17 -18.75
N GLU A 634 -7.22 -19.42 -18.34
CA GLU A 634 -8.31 -20.31 -17.90
C GLU A 634 -9.07 -19.82 -16.64
N HIS A 635 -8.50 -18.87 -15.90
CA HIS A 635 -9.20 -18.11 -14.84
C HIS A 635 -10.42 -17.32 -15.35
N GLY A 636 -10.59 -17.16 -16.67
CA GLY A 636 -11.78 -16.57 -17.31
C GLY A 636 -11.94 -15.05 -17.20
N MET A 637 -11.26 -14.39 -16.26
CA MET A 637 -11.16 -12.93 -16.18
C MET A 637 -10.60 -12.33 -17.49
N PRO A 638 -11.33 -11.44 -18.19
CA PRO A 638 -10.84 -10.76 -19.38
C PRO A 638 -9.58 -9.97 -19.07
N SER A 639 -8.49 -10.32 -19.74
CA SER A 639 -7.15 -9.76 -19.52
C SER A 639 -6.51 -9.40 -20.86
N PHE A 640 -5.72 -8.33 -20.87
CA PHE A 640 -5.03 -7.83 -22.05
C PHE A 640 -3.58 -7.47 -21.74
N VAL A 641 -2.68 -7.75 -22.68
CA VAL A 641 -1.35 -7.12 -22.75
C VAL A 641 -1.44 -5.95 -23.73
N LEU A 642 -0.99 -4.78 -23.31
CA LEU A 642 -0.98 -3.57 -24.13
C LEU A 642 0.46 -3.14 -24.44
N LEU A 643 0.68 -2.71 -25.68
CA LEU A 643 1.98 -2.18 -26.15
C LEU A 643 1.78 -0.79 -26.75
N ALA A 644 2.71 0.12 -26.43
CA ALA A 644 2.84 1.42 -27.06
C ALA A 644 4.07 1.40 -27.98
N GLU A 645 3.86 1.33 -29.29
CA GLU A 645 4.91 1.45 -30.31
C GLU A 645 5.17 2.94 -30.59
N CYS A 646 6.31 3.44 -30.11
CA CYS A 646 6.68 4.85 -30.18
C CYS A 646 7.51 5.18 -31.44
N PRO A 647 7.48 6.44 -31.94
CA PRO A 647 8.17 6.80 -33.17
C PRO A 647 9.70 6.59 -33.11
N PRO A 648 10.35 6.18 -34.20
CA PRO A 648 11.80 5.98 -34.24
C PRO A 648 12.55 7.31 -34.03
N GLY A 649 13.51 7.32 -33.11
CA GLY A 649 14.31 8.50 -32.77
C GLY A 649 15.14 8.30 -31.51
N GLU A 650 15.50 9.40 -30.83
CA GLU A 650 16.27 9.39 -29.58
C GLU A 650 15.43 9.09 -28.32
N GLY A 651 14.26 8.44 -28.49
CA GLY A 651 13.31 8.11 -27.42
C GLY A 651 13.15 6.59 -27.19
N PRO A 652 12.20 6.18 -26.33
CA PRO A 652 11.81 4.78 -26.20
C PRO A 652 11.14 4.26 -27.48
N SER A 653 11.24 2.95 -27.73
CA SER A 653 10.67 2.27 -28.91
C SER A 653 9.38 1.51 -28.60
N VAL A 654 9.36 0.68 -27.54
CA VAL A 654 8.18 -0.09 -27.13
C VAL A 654 8.02 -0.03 -25.61
N VAL A 655 6.87 0.45 -25.13
CA VAL A 655 6.53 0.38 -23.70
C VAL A 655 5.38 -0.60 -23.52
N ALA A 656 5.44 -1.43 -22.48
CA ALA A 656 4.45 -2.46 -22.21
C ALA A 656 3.63 -2.17 -20.95
N GLY A 657 2.41 -2.71 -20.92
CA GLY A 657 1.52 -2.71 -19.78
C GLY A 657 0.44 -3.78 -19.95
N SER A 658 -0.56 -3.77 -19.08
CA SER A 658 -1.69 -4.69 -19.16
C SER A 658 -2.93 -4.09 -18.52
N GLY A 659 -4.06 -4.77 -18.67
CA GLY A 659 -5.28 -4.45 -17.96
C GLY A 659 -6.20 -5.66 -17.92
N ALA A 660 -6.73 -6.00 -16.75
CA ALA A 660 -7.82 -6.98 -16.61
C ALA A 660 -9.05 -6.33 -15.96
N HIS A 661 -10.25 -6.83 -16.29
CA HIS A 661 -11.53 -6.46 -15.66
C HIS A 661 -12.64 -7.39 -16.18
N PRO A 662 -13.71 -7.69 -15.40
CA PRO A 662 -14.84 -8.49 -15.89
C PRO A 662 -15.58 -7.90 -17.12
N ASP A 663 -15.42 -6.60 -17.35
CA ASP A 663 -15.83 -5.89 -18.57
C ASP A 663 -14.58 -5.58 -19.42
N PRO A 664 -14.47 -6.13 -20.66
CA PRO A 664 -13.33 -5.92 -21.54
C PRO A 664 -13.03 -4.46 -21.90
N GLU A 665 -14.02 -3.57 -22.04
CA GLU A 665 -13.76 -2.17 -22.37
C GLU A 665 -13.14 -1.44 -21.18
N GLN A 666 -13.60 -1.73 -19.95
CA GLN A 666 -12.99 -1.21 -18.73
C GLN A 666 -11.58 -1.78 -18.46
N ALA A 667 -11.31 -3.04 -18.86
CA ALA A 667 -9.98 -3.63 -18.78
C ALA A 667 -8.97 -2.85 -19.62
N LEU A 668 -9.33 -2.58 -20.87
CA LEU A 668 -8.53 -1.77 -21.80
C LEU A 668 -8.42 -0.30 -21.36
N ALA A 669 -9.48 0.30 -20.83
CA ALA A 669 -9.46 1.67 -20.33
C ALA A 669 -8.45 1.86 -19.18
N GLY A 670 -8.45 0.94 -18.21
CA GLY A 670 -7.49 0.94 -17.10
C GLY A 670 -6.06 0.70 -17.58
N GLY A 671 -5.84 -0.33 -18.40
CA GLY A 671 -4.50 -0.65 -18.90
C GLY A 671 -3.90 0.45 -19.78
N LEU A 672 -4.72 1.12 -20.59
CA LEU A 672 -4.29 2.27 -21.38
C LEU A 672 -3.97 3.49 -20.49
N ALA A 673 -4.77 3.75 -19.45
CA ALA A 673 -4.52 4.81 -18.48
C ALA A 673 -3.20 4.62 -17.71
N GLU A 674 -2.85 3.38 -17.34
CA GLU A 674 -1.57 3.05 -16.71
C GLU A 674 -0.41 3.13 -17.72
N LEU A 675 -0.56 2.53 -18.91
CA LEU A 675 0.46 2.48 -19.95
C LEU A 675 0.91 3.87 -20.44
N VAL A 676 0.00 4.83 -20.62
CA VAL A 676 0.43 6.19 -21.04
C VAL A 676 1.26 6.88 -19.95
N GLY A 677 0.91 6.68 -18.67
CA GLY A 677 1.74 7.16 -17.57
C GLY A 677 3.14 6.53 -17.57
N ALA A 678 3.25 5.23 -17.89
CA ALA A 678 4.53 4.55 -18.08
C ALA A 678 5.31 5.12 -19.28
N VAL A 679 4.65 5.37 -20.43
CA VAL A 679 5.27 6.00 -21.60
C VAL A 679 5.83 7.39 -21.27
N GLN A 680 5.08 8.22 -20.56
CA GLN A 680 5.53 9.56 -20.15
C GLN A 680 6.71 9.50 -19.18
N TYR A 681 6.63 8.66 -18.14
CA TYR A 681 7.71 8.47 -17.18
C TYR A 681 9.00 7.99 -17.86
N VAL A 682 8.89 6.94 -18.69
CA VAL A 682 10.02 6.37 -19.42
C VAL A 682 10.62 7.39 -20.39
N SER A 683 9.79 8.13 -21.14
CA SER A 683 10.27 9.15 -22.08
C SER A 683 11.00 10.30 -21.39
N PHE A 684 10.48 10.79 -20.26
CA PHE A 684 11.11 11.86 -19.47
C PHE A 684 12.48 11.44 -18.91
N HIS A 685 12.58 10.20 -18.42
CA HIS A 685 13.82 9.65 -17.86
C HIS A 685 14.71 8.91 -18.89
N TYR A 686 14.37 8.92 -20.19
CA TYR A 686 15.04 8.05 -21.17
C TYR A 686 16.53 8.41 -21.35
N ALA A 687 16.83 9.68 -21.58
CA ALA A 687 18.19 10.14 -21.89
C ALA A 687 19.19 9.92 -20.72
N GLU A 688 18.73 10.08 -19.46
CA GLU A 688 19.57 9.83 -18.28
C GLU A 688 19.73 8.33 -17.96
N ARG A 689 18.80 7.47 -18.40
CA ARG A 689 18.83 6.02 -18.12
C ARG A 689 19.39 5.17 -19.26
N ARG A 690 19.47 5.67 -20.49
CA ARG A 690 19.83 4.88 -21.68
C ARG A 690 21.18 4.16 -21.56
N GLU A 691 22.20 4.77 -20.96
CA GLU A 691 23.51 4.11 -20.72
C GLU A 691 23.36 2.90 -19.77
N ARG A 692 22.67 3.09 -18.63
CA ARG A 692 22.34 1.99 -17.69
C ARG A 692 21.49 0.91 -18.37
N ALA A 693 20.51 1.31 -19.18
CA ALA A 693 19.66 0.37 -19.91
C ALA A 693 20.44 -0.49 -20.91
N LEU A 694 21.40 0.10 -21.64
CA LEU A 694 22.28 -0.64 -22.56
C LEU A 694 23.20 -1.61 -21.79
N ALA A 695 23.68 -1.24 -20.60
CA ALA A 695 24.38 -2.17 -19.72
C ALA A 695 23.46 -3.33 -19.26
N MET A 696 22.22 -3.04 -18.88
CA MET A 696 21.20 -4.05 -18.51
C MET A 696 20.74 -4.94 -19.69
N LEU A 697 20.99 -4.50 -20.93
CA LEU A 697 20.74 -5.29 -22.14
C LEU A 697 21.86 -6.31 -22.40
N ALA A 698 23.10 -5.96 -22.05
CA ALA A 698 24.24 -6.86 -22.10
C ALA A 698 24.29 -7.82 -20.89
N ASP A 699 23.92 -7.34 -19.70
CA ASP A 699 23.84 -8.13 -18.47
C ASP A 699 22.49 -7.96 -17.74
N PRO A 700 21.57 -8.93 -17.86
CA PRO A 700 20.30 -8.94 -17.14
C PRO A 700 20.40 -8.84 -15.62
N ASP A 701 21.52 -9.23 -14.99
CA ASP A 701 21.69 -9.15 -13.54
C ASP A 701 21.76 -7.71 -13.01
N LEU A 702 22.03 -6.73 -13.88
CA LEU A 702 22.04 -5.31 -13.54
C LEU A 702 20.63 -4.73 -13.36
N VAL A 703 19.58 -5.47 -13.75
CA VAL A 703 18.16 -5.14 -13.49
C VAL A 703 17.83 -5.47 -12.03
N THR A 704 17.67 -4.43 -11.21
CA THR A 704 17.59 -4.54 -9.74
C THR A 704 16.24 -4.14 -9.14
N GLY A 705 15.37 -3.47 -9.89
CA GLY A 705 14.03 -3.09 -9.42
C GLY A 705 13.13 -2.56 -10.53
N MET A 706 11.87 -2.28 -10.20
CA MET A 706 10.76 -1.95 -11.10
C MET A 706 11.16 -1.04 -12.29
N THR A 707 11.66 0.17 -12.02
CA THR A 707 12.04 1.11 -13.10
C THR A 707 13.21 0.68 -14.00
N ASP A 708 13.98 -0.35 -13.63
CA ASP A 708 14.99 -0.95 -14.53
C ASP A 708 14.34 -1.83 -15.61
N HIS A 709 13.23 -2.51 -15.30
CA HIS A 709 12.51 -3.39 -16.24
C HIS A 709 11.93 -2.60 -17.42
N ALA A 710 11.27 -1.48 -17.12
CA ALA A 710 10.78 -0.52 -18.10
C ALA A 710 11.93 0.08 -18.92
N ALA A 711 12.96 0.61 -18.25
CA ALA A 711 14.07 1.30 -18.92
C ALA A 711 14.89 0.37 -19.83
N LEU A 712 15.08 -0.90 -19.46
CA LEU A 712 15.70 -1.91 -20.32
C LEU A 712 14.85 -2.20 -21.56
N ASN A 713 13.59 -2.60 -21.37
CA ASN A 713 12.80 -3.12 -22.48
C ASN A 713 12.27 -2.02 -23.41
N CYS A 714 12.30 -0.75 -23.00
CA CYS A 714 11.95 0.37 -23.87
C CYS A 714 13.00 0.74 -24.92
N LEU A 715 14.22 0.18 -24.86
CA LEU A 715 15.26 0.44 -25.84
C LEU A 715 14.84 0.01 -27.25
N PRO A 716 15.16 0.78 -28.31
CA PRO A 716 15.14 0.31 -29.69
C PRO A 716 15.90 -1.02 -29.86
N GLU A 717 17.03 -1.18 -29.18
CA GLU A 717 17.84 -2.41 -29.17
C GLU A 717 17.17 -3.60 -28.45
N ALA A 718 16.08 -3.38 -27.73
CA ALA A 718 15.26 -4.41 -27.09
C ALA A 718 13.97 -4.74 -27.88
N ARG A 719 13.65 -4.00 -28.94
CA ARG A 719 12.37 -4.10 -29.69
C ARG A 719 12.05 -5.52 -30.15
N ASP A 720 13.04 -6.26 -30.64
CA ASP A 720 12.84 -7.62 -31.17
C ASP A 720 12.40 -8.65 -30.11
N ARG A 721 12.54 -8.33 -28.82
CA ARG A 721 11.95 -9.14 -27.73
C ARG A 721 10.42 -9.20 -27.82
N PHE A 722 9.78 -8.20 -28.43
CA PHE A 722 8.32 -8.11 -28.62
C PHE A 722 7.85 -8.65 -29.98
N GLY A 723 8.75 -9.10 -30.87
CA GLY A 723 8.38 -9.52 -32.24
C GLY A 723 7.33 -10.63 -32.30
N PHE A 724 7.25 -11.48 -31.26
CA PHE A 724 6.23 -12.53 -31.14
C PHE A 724 4.78 -12.02 -31.01
N LEU A 725 4.59 -10.72 -30.71
CA LEU A 725 3.31 -10.00 -30.76
C LEU A 725 3.27 -8.99 -31.91
N LEU A 726 4.36 -8.24 -32.11
CA LEU A 726 4.37 -7.09 -33.03
C LEU A 726 4.42 -7.48 -34.51
N ASP A 727 5.12 -8.57 -34.85
CA ASP A 727 5.43 -8.98 -36.24
C ASP A 727 4.39 -9.95 -36.83
N GLY A 728 3.31 -10.22 -36.10
CA GLY A 728 2.17 -10.99 -36.60
C GLY A 728 1.32 -10.17 -37.56
N ALA A 729 1.15 -10.65 -38.80
CA ALA A 729 0.35 -10.02 -39.84
C ALA A 729 -1.11 -10.54 -39.89
N ALA A 730 -1.74 -10.73 -38.73
CA ALA A 730 -3.15 -11.10 -38.62
C ALA A 730 -4.01 -9.84 -38.42
N ASP A 731 -5.19 -9.79 -39.05
CA ASP A 731 -6.15 -8.72 -38.81
C ASP A 731 -6.64 -8.75 -37.34
N PRO A 732 -6.72 -7.59 -36.65
CA PRO A 732 -7.24 -7.54 -35.29
C PRO A 732 -8.68 -8.05 -35.18
N MET A 733 -8.99 -8.78 -34.09
CA MET A 733 -10.36 -9.21 -33.80
C MET A 733 -11.19 -8.07 -33.18
N PRO A 734 -12.50 -7.98 -33.44
CA PRO A 734 -13.36 -6.97 -32.84
C PRO A 734 -13.51 -7.20 -31.33
N LEU A 735 -13.49 -6.13 -30.52
CA LEU A 735 -13.62 -6.22 -29.05
C LEU A 735 -14.91 -6.94 -28.63
N ALA A 736 -15.99 -6.80 -29.39
CA ALA A 736 -17.27 -7.47 -29.15
C ALA A 736 -17.22 -9.02 -29.21
N ALA A 737 -16.13 -9.61 -29.70
CA ALA A 737 -15.90 -11.06 -29.66
C ALA A 737 -15.19 -11.53 -28.37
N VAL A 738 -14.74 -10.61 -27.50
CA VAL A 738 -14.19 -10.94 -26.17
C VAL A 738 -15.34 -11.15 -25.18
N PRO A 739 -15.48 -12.34 -24.54
CA PRO A 739 -16.55 -12.56 -23.58
C PRO A 739 -16.36 -11.72 -22.31
N ALA A 740 -17.37 -10.92 -21.94
CA ALA A 740 -17.43 -10.28 -20.63
C ALA A 740 -17.86 -11.30 -19.56
N THR A 741 -17.25 -11.24 -18.38
CA THR A 741 -17.68 -12.00 -17.18
C THR A 741 -18.46 -11.14 -16.18
N LEU A 742 -18.53 -9.81 -16.41
CA LEU A 742 -19.34 -8.88 -15.62
C LEU A 742 -20.81 -9.30 -15.60
N ARG A 743 -21.40 -9.32 -14.41
CA ARG A 743 -22.80 -9.68 -14.17
C ARG A 743 -23.68 -8.42 -14.26
N ALA A 744 -23.85 -7.92 -15.49
CA ALA A 744 -24.65 -6.72 -15.80
C ALA A 744 -26.17 -6.91 -15.60
N ASP A 745 -26.64 -8.15 -15.53
CA ASP A 745 -27.98 -8.56 -15.08
C ASP A 745 -28.14 -8.59 -13.55
N SER A 746 -27.05 -8.33 -12.80
CA SER A 746 -27.02 -8.25 -11.33
C SER A 746 -26.61 -6.86 -10.86
N THR A 747 -27.29 -6.36 -9.83
CA THR A 747 -26.80 -5.22 -9.03
C THR A 747 -26.08 -5.67 -7.75
N ASP A 748 -26.01 -6.98 -7.45
CA ASP A 748 -25.22 -7.52 -6.34
C ASP A 748 -23.79 -7.81 -6.79
N ILE A 749 -22.81 -7.11 -6.22
CA ILE A 749 -21.38 -7.25 -6.55
C ILE A 749 -20.83 -8.65 -6.23
N ARG A 750 -21.48 -9.39 -5.34
CA ARG A 750 -21.10 -10.77 -5.00
C ARG A 750 -21.38 -11.72 -6.17
N ALA A 751 -22.22 -11.34 -7.14
CA ALA A 751 -22.37 -12.10 -8.37
C ALA A 751 -21.09 -12.04 -9.22
N ASP A 752 -20.48 -10.84 -9.34
CA ASP A 752 -19.20 -10.64 -10.03
C ASP A 752 -18.07 -11.37 -9.30
N PHE A 753 -17.97 -11.22 -7.97
CA PHE A 753 -17.00 -11.93 -7.13
C PHE A 753 -17.10 -13.46 -7.26
N ARG A 754 -18.30 -14.04 -7.11
CA ARG A 754 -18.52 -15.49 -7.24
C ARG A 754 -18.23 -15.99 -8.66
N THR A 755 -18.40 -15.16 -9.69
CA THR A 755 -18.05 -15.51 -11.07
C THR A 755 -16.53 -15.57 -11.27
N ALA A 756 -15.79 -14.60 -10.72
CA ALA A 756 -14.32 -14.61 -10.74
C ALA A 756 -13.74 -15.82 -9.98
N VAL A 757 -14.25 -16.10 -8.77
CA VAL A 757 -13.85 -17.28 -7.98
C VAL A 757 -14.17 -18.58 -8.72
N ALA A 758 -15.36 -18.70 -9.32
CA ALA A 758 -15.73 -19.90 -10.08
C ALA A 758 -14.85 -20.12 -11.33
N GLY A 759 -14.37 -19.06 -11.98
CA GLY A 759 -13.41 -19.16 -13.08
C GLY A 759 -12.06 -19.74 -12.64
N VAL A 760 -11.49 -19.24 -11.54
CA VAL A 760 -10.22 -19.75 -10.98
C VAL A 760 -10.36 -21.21 -10.54
N LEU A 761 -11.44 -21.56 -9.83
CA LEU A 761 -11.73 -22.94 -9.41
C LEU A 761 -11.94 -23.89 -10.60
N ALA A 762 -12.57 -23.43 -11.69
CA ALA A 762 -12.74 -24.21 -12.91
C ALA A 762 -11.41 -24.44 -13.66
N GLY A 763 -10.44 -23.54 -13.50
CA GLY A 763 -9.04 -23.72 -13.92
C GLY A 763 -8.23 -24.70 -13.04
N GLY A 764 -8.82 -25.24 -11.97
CA GLY A 764 -8.15 -26.17 -11.06
C GLY A 764 -7.23 -25.51 -10.02
N LEU A 765 -7.35 -24.20 -9.80
CA LEU A 765 -6.59 -23.43 -8.82
C LEU A 765 -7.49 -23.02 -7.65
N ASP A 766 -6.91 -22.86 -6.45
CA ASP A 766 -7.66 -22.39 -5.27
C ASP A 766 -7.60 -20.86 -5.16
N VAL A 767 -8.68 -20.24 -4.67
CA VAL A 767 -8.68 -18.83 -4.24
C VAL A 767 -8.59 -18.81 -2.73
N ILE A 768 -7.58 -18.13 -2.20
CA ILE A 768 -7.39 -17.92 -0.77
C ILE A 768 -7.43 -16.43 -0.47
N VAL A 769 -8.21 -16.02 0.53
CA VAL A 769 -8.31 -14.63 0.98
C VAL A 769 -7.82 -14.51 2.42
N VAL A 770 -6.96 -13.54 2.69
CA VAL A 770 -6.48 -13.20 4.04
C VAL A 770 -6.89 -11.76 4.36
N ASP A 771 -7.52 -11.54 5.51
CA ASP A 771 -8.00 -10.21 5.92
C ASP A 771 -6.82 -9.36 6.46
N GLN A 772 -6.60 -8.21 5.85
CA GLN A 772 -5.58 -7.22 6.23
C GLN A 772 -6.22 -5.95 6.80
N THR A 773 -7.51 -5.97 7.20
CA THR A 773 -8.28 -4.78 7.58
C THR A 773 -7.84 -4.19 8.92
N MET A 774 -6.77 -3.40 8.88
CA MET A 774 -6.25 -2.56 9.96
C MET A 774 -7.38 -1.77 10.66
N PRO A 775 -7.35 -1.60 11.99
CA PRO A 775 -8.31 -0.77 12.72
C PRO A 775 -8.43 0.67 12.18
N GLU A 776 -7.34 1.22 11.64
CA GLU A 776 -7.29 2.51 10.94
C GLU A 776 -8.33 2.62 9.82
N LEU A 777 -8.44 1.60 8.97
CA LEU A 777 -9.33 1.57 7.80
C LEU A 777 -10.82 1.58 8.17
N ARG A 778 -11.15 0.98 9.31
CA ARG A 778 -12.52 0.72 9.75
C ARG A 778 -13.32 2.02 9.97
N ARG A 779 -12.66 3.17 10.22
CA ARG A 779 -13.30 4.49 10.38
C ARG A 779 -14.14 4.92 9.16
N HIS A 780 -13.77 4.48 7.94
CA HIS A 780 -14.51 4.77 6.71
C HIS A 780 -15.23 3.55 6.12
N GLY A 781 -15.34 2.43 6.85
CA GLY A 781 -15.88 1.18 6.29
C GLY A 781 -15.06 0.66 5.10
N LEU A 782 -13.74 0.69 5.22
CA LEU A 782 -12.81 0.15 4.23
C LEU A 782 -12.28 -1.21 4.73
N HIS A 783 -12.23 -2.18 3.83
CA HIS A 783 -11.67 -3.51 4.03
C HIS A 783 -10.45 -3.69 3.14
N CYS A 784 -9.37 -4.25 3.68
CA CYS A 784 -8.17 -4.62 2.92
C CYS A 784 -7.99 -6.13 2.99
N VAL A 785 -7.61 -6.75 1.86
CA VAL A 785 -7.29 -8.18 1.81
C VAL A 785 -6.06 -8.42 0.94
N LYS A 786 -5.31 -9.49 1.22
CA LYS A 786 -4.46 -10.15 0.22
C LYS A 786 -5.27 -11.32 -0.34
N VAL A 787 -5.40 -11.37 -1.66
CA VAL A 787 -5.78 -12.59 -2.38
C VAL A 787 -4.51 -13.34 -2.75
N VAL A 788 -4.52 -14.66 -2.54
CA VAL A 788 -3.48 -15.59 -2.95
C VAL A 788 -4.13 -16.69 -3.78
N VAL A 789 -3.61 -16.95 -4.97
CA VAL A 789 -4.03 -18.07 -5.82
C VAL A 789 -2.80 -18.94 -6.08
N PRO A 790 -2.58 -20.01 -5.30
CA PRO A 790 -1.43 -20.88 -5.48
C PRO A 790 -1.37 -21.42 -6.91
N GLY A 791 -0.17 -21.43 -7.49
CA GLY A 791 0.09 -21.81 -8.87
C GLY A 791 0.17 -20.65 -9.88
N LEU A 792 -0.43 -19.47 -9.62
CA LEU A 792 -0.25 -18.30 -10.49
C LEU A 792 1.17 -17.72 -10.39
N LEU A 793 1.60 -16.99 -11.42
CA LEU A 793 2.91 -16.33 -11.46
C LEU A 793 2.91 -15.05 -10.59
N PRO A 794 3.77 -14.95 -9.56
CA PRO A 794 3.88 -13.73 -8.75
C PRO A 794 4.68 -12.64 -9.50
N MET A 795 4.26 -11.37 -9.37
CA MET A 795 5.02 -10.23 -9.88
C MET A 795 6.22 -9.93 -8.98
N THR A 796 7.43 -9.96 -9.56
CA THR A 796 8.72 -9.85 -8.86
C THR A 796 9.65 -8.87 -9.58
N PHE A 797 10.27 -7.93 -8.86
CA PHE A 797 11.13 -6.92 -9.50
C PHE A 797 12.62 -7.14 -9.21
N GLY A 798 13.44 -6.98 -10.24
CA GLY A 798 14.86 -7.35 -10.28
C GLY A 798 15.04 -8.77 -10.84
N HIS A 799 15.92 -8.95 -11.83
CA HIS A 799 16.04 -10.21 -12.59
C HIS A 799 16.38 -11.44 -11.74
N ARG A 800 17.21 -11.24 -10.69
CA ARG A 800 17.58 -12.27 -9.71
C ARG A 800 16.44 -12.67 -8.77
N ASN A 801 15.45 -11.79 -8.60
CA ASN A 801 14.29 -11.99 -7.73
C ASN A 801 13.14 -12.73 -8.42
N ARG A 802 13.30 -13.19 -9.67
CA ARG A 802 12.31 -14.00 -10.36
C ARG A 802 11.90 -15.22 -9.52
N ARG A 803 10.62 -15.56 -9.53
CA ARG A 803 10.06 -16.76 -8.88
C ARG A 803 9.40 -17.63 -9.95
N THR A 804 10.07 -18.73 -10.30
CA THR A 804 9.73 -19.58 -11.46
C THR A 804 9.82 -21.07 -11.16
N VAL A 805 10.33 -21.47 -10.00
CA VAL A 805 10.36 -22.86 -9.55
C VAL A 805 9.01 -23.19 -8.89
N GLY A 806 8.47 -24.39 -9.11
CA GLY A 806 7.21 -24.82 -8.47
C GLY A 806 5.91 -24.33 -9.12
N LEU A 807 5.98 -23.72 -10.32
CA LEU A 807 4.82 -23.17 -11.04
C LEU A 807 4.52 -23.96 -12.33
N PRO A 808 3.61 -24.96 -12.33
CA PRO A 808 3.31 -25.79 -13.50
C PRO A 808 2.84 -25.01 -14.74
N ARG A 809 2.28 -23.80 -14.57
CA ARG A 809 1.83 -22.90 -15.66
C ARG A 809 2.97 -22.53 -16.63
N LEU A 810 4.23 -22.55 -16.17
CA LEU A 810 5.40 -22.26 -16.99
C LEU A 810 5.77 -23.38 -17.98
N THR A 811 5.29 -24.61 -17.77
CA THR A 811 5.60 -25.76 -18.65
C THR A 811 4.36 -26.41 -19.25
N GLY A 812 3.22 -26.36 -18.57
CA GLY A 812 1.95 -26.99 -18.93
C GLY A 812 1.19 -26.35 -20.10
N VAL A 813 -0.01 -26.89 -20.35
CA VAL A 813 -0.94 -26.43 -21.39
C VAL A 813 -1.58 -25.11 -20.96
N LEU A 814 -1.72 -24.17 -21.90
CA LEU A 814 -2.37 -22.87 -21.72
C LEU A 814 -3.36 -22.64 -22.88
N PRO A 815 -4.32 -21.69 -22.78
CA PRO A 815 -5.27 -21.42 -23.85
C PRO A 815 -4.65 -20.94 -25.17
N TYR A 816 -3.43 -20.42 -25.13
CA TYR A 816 -2.71 -19.87 -26.29
C TYR A 816 -1.46 -20.71 -26.64
N PRO A 817 -1.09 -20.83 -27.93
CA PRO A 817 0.14 -21.50 -28.34
C PRO A 817 1.40 -20.83 -27.77
N SER A 818 2.24 -21.62 -27.08
CA SER A 818 3.57 -21.20 -26.62
C SER A 818 4.55 -21.10 -27.79
N GLY A 819 5.34 -20.02 -27.81
CA GLY A 819 6.41 -19.79 -28.79
C GLY A 819 7.81 -20.14 -28.28
N ALA A 820 7.97 -20.44 -26.98
CA ALA A 820 9.28 -20.66 -26.36
C ALA A 820 9.22 -21.66 -25.18
N ASP A 821 10.42 -22.12 -24.78
CA ASP A 821 10.65 -22.58 -23.41
C ASP A 821 10.62 -21.39 -22.45
N ALA A 822 9.90 -21.53 -21.34
CA ALA A 822 9.72 -20.49 -20.36
C ALA A 822 10.93 -20.33 -19.43
N GLU A 823 11.63 -21.43 -19.12
CA GLU A 823 12.79 -21.39 -18.24
C GLU A 823 13.96 -20.68 -18.94
N ALA A 824 14.29 -21.10 -20.17
CA ALA A 824 15.27 -20.41 -21.02
C ALA A 824 14.89 -18.94 -21.30
N THR A 825 13.60 -18.58 -21.31
CA THR A 825 13.15 -17.19 -21.50
C THR A 825 13.31 -16.38 -20.21
N ALA A 826 12.80 -16.86 -19.07
CA ALA A 826 12.85 -16.17 -17.79
C ALA A 826 14.29 -15.97 -17.26
N THR A 827 15.16 -16.95 -17.52
CA THR A 827 16.59 -16.90 -17.15
C THR A 827 17.41 -15.97 -18.06
N ARG A 828 16.86 -15.49 -19.19
CA ARG A 828 17.57 -14.58 -20.12
C ARG A 828 16.95 -13.19 -20.25
N LEU A 829 15.63 -13.05 -20.06
CA LEU A 829 14.88 -11.85 -20.44
C LEU A 829 14.01 -11.33 -19.28
N PRO A 830 14.47 -10.28 -18.55
CA PRO A 830 13.66 -9.57 -17.57
C PRO A 830 12.38 -9.04 -18.21
N HIS A 831 11.22 -9.29 -17.59
CA HIS A 831 9.92 -8.90 -18.13
C HIS A 831 9.79 -7.38 -18.33
N PRO A 832 8.97 -6.91 -19.29
CA PRO A 832 8.82 -5.49 -19.59
C PRO A 832 7.76 -4.77 -18.74
N PHE A 833 7.17 -5.44 -17.74
CA PHE A 833 6.22 -4.80 -16.82
C PHE A 833 6.87 -3.59 -16.11
N PRO A 834 6.21 -2.42 -16.09
CA PRO A 834 6.82 -1.16 -15.66
C PRO A 834 6.91 -0.93 -14.14
#